data_AF-A0A0F4Z9V8-F1
#
_entry.id   AF-A0A0F4Z9V8-F1
#
_cell.length_a   1.000
_cell.length_b   1.000
_cell.length_c   1.000
_cell.angle_alpha   90.00
_cell.angle_beta   90.00
_cell.angle_gamma   90.00
#
_symmetry.space_group_name_H-M   'P 1'
#
loop_
_entity.id
_entity.type
_entity.pdbx_description
1 polymer ?
#
loop_
_entity_poly.entity_id
_entity_poly.type
_entity_poly.pdbx_seq_one_letter_code
_entity_poly.pdbx_strand_id
1 'polypeptide(L)'
;MMNLDSHDTALCFIAPIETWKSLNHIRNLYDPAALKWPPHINILYPFVSFHLLDQATGLILNALKTTPPTALPEIQLNDTGVFRQKNASVLYLSDKSTLHCESISQFRAWLISVIAAQQVNDRFTLHMTLAQSEHNQEYMRDVLLHKLSLLPLVNWIPRHLAVMTRDETTRCMQVWKLIDLDLAEIVFDIPSHLNQPRWGTEVADVQRNLPCVRFQGHIGQWQSHNQTASDSGLMTVVPRHLIVASYNVLAQFTWPPTTERYPLLIQAILSDQALADVLVLQEVTDDFLSVLLADAAIRERFPFSTHAPSCQPEVLPLPNHLNVVVLSRLPFSWTLLPLPRRYKTAIVLSIPLASHNADSDTAPKTVAVAACHLSQGLTDGAVAAKIGEIKKILGFLQEHHQNDPWIVAGDFNITTSSFTIQHALEKKSISAETVSQLSSIDQLMSDAGLVDVWLSARLAVGESSDMLRKTRSAWDLHEGEQGATFDPTENPLALVSNGSGAGSRPQRYDRILIKDQGLFRIEGFNQFGFPVNNDEKTLASDHWGVRTLLSTEPNTQHKSTAALSTPTVELYMAPNAVTDTSGLKNSLDRISCFPDATAAQLRVEALNLIKSLVLQVFDGEPNEPQALNRPKTPFEVVPVGSYALGVWTKDSDVDCICIGPFSPKTFFAVFLQQVRKRAPDGFTILRKVKANSGTMLEVNYRGVNMDLHYCMSQSIAEDWENVKKRPSNDPVFNLPISTLAKLKPARDTLYLLRSIPDLAVFRLAYFFIKTWARKRGIYSAKFGYLGGIQMVVMLVTVAKQLFHQGHTPSAPDLITTFFHHYAEFDWKTQLVYDPFFHTNLRYVRSFREPMCLLGWHAPALNTATIVTIPTLSTIQAELSRAKEILTSDGLSWDKLMMSDGAPDFLTRFSKYIRLDAHYWGQTVGKGNAFAGWIESRSALLLVDISRRLPGISARIWPGRFIDSNSAIEPSESELQTFFLVGLEPSQASPLPSSQSPEMDRKTLEAILSRFEDQIRSNEKYYDSKMCWMSASLVSQDNLKTAALDTRSQVGTTIWEGDSDVEDEEDDEDSEEVLVKQPPPPQSRNAVVPKKKGGGKFRTAADVLNRLKWDASLNTDDFLVGYEDRFVGAMERPVSAWKTEQTDEEFIPQHRILYFKRKADGEVVWDRRSRIDLIFGSGV
;
A
#
# COMPACT_ATOMS: atom_id res chain seq x y z
N MET A 1 42.92 -50.82 -44.70
CA MET A 1 42.58 -50.60 -43.29
C MET A 1 42.99 -49.18 -42.89
N MET A 2 42.17 -48.47 -42.13
CA MET A 2 42.26 -47.02 -41.89
C MET A 2 42.41 -46.69 -40.40
N ASN A 3 42.89 -45.48 -40.09
CA ASN A 3 42.89 -44.95 -38.72
C ASN A 3 41.56 -44.22 -38.43
N LEU A 4 41.07 -44.35 -37.21
CA LEU A 4 39.81 -43.77 -36.72
C LEU A 4 40.11 -42.62 -35.73
N ASP A 5 40.71 -41.54 -36.21
CA ASP A 5 41.21 -40.42 -35.40
C ASP A 5 40.65 -39.04 -35.80
N SER A 6 39.79 -38.97 -36.83
CA SER A 6 39.22 -37.70 -37.30
C SER A 6 37.98 -37.30 -36.53
N HIS A 7 38.05 -36.19 -35.80
CA HIS A 7 36.92 -35.57 -35.08
C HIS A 7 36.02 -34.70 -35.99
N ASP A 8 36.38 -34.57 -37.26
CA ASP A 8 35.59 -33.84 -38.27
C ASP A 8 34.66 -34.77 -39.06
N THR A 9 34.71 -36.08 -38.80
CA THR A 9 33.81 -37.06 -39.40
C THR A 9 33.24 -37.99 -38.34
N ALA A 10 32.04 -38.50 -38.59
CA ALA A 10 31.36 -39.42 -37.69
C ALA A 10 30.51 -40.43 -38.46
N LEU A 11 30.32 -41.60 -37.86
CA LEU A 11 29.38 -42.61 -38.33
C LEU A 11 28.32 -42.82 -37.25
N CYS A 12 27.06 -42.51 -37.54
CA CYS A 12 26.00 -42.48 -36.53
C CYS A 12 24.65 -42.98 -37.05
N PHE A 13 23.75 -43.31 -36.11
CA PHE A 13 22.33 -43.41 -36.37
C PHE A 13 21.66 -42.07 -36.07
N ILE A 14 20.81 -41.61 -36.98
CA ILE A 14 20.00 -40.40 -36.78
C ILE A 14 18.59 -40.84 -36.37
N ALA A 15 18.03 -40.20 -35.34
CA ALA A 15 16.67 -40.51 -34.90
C ALA A 15 15.63 -40.10 -35.96
N PRO A 16 14.46 -40.75 -36.02
CA PRO A 16 13.39 -40.37 -36.94
C PRO A 16 12.92 -38.93 -36.71
N ILE A 17 12.60 -38.21 -37.79
CA ILE A 17 12.25 -36.77 -37.75
C ILE A 17 11.04 -36.48 -36.86
N GLU A 18 10.12 -37.43 -36.72
CA GLU A 18 8.91 -37.33 -35.89
C GLU A 18 9.25 -37.19 -34.40
N THR A 19 10.40 -37.74 -33.98
CA THR A 19 10.87 -37.74 -32.60
C THR A 19 11.63 -36.47 -32.23
N TRP A 20 12.08 -35.70 -33.23
CA TRP A 20 12.96 -34.55 -33.03
C TRP A 20 12.30 -33.45 -32.21
N LYS A 21 10.98 -33.26 -32.33
CA LYS A 21 10.26 -32.27 -31.52
C LYS A 21 10.41 -32.58 -30.02
N SER A 22 10.25 -33.84 -29.63
CA SER A 22 10.41 -34.30 -28.24
C SER A 22 11.87 -34.20 -27.77
N LEU A 23 12.81 -34.68 -28.59
CA LEU A 23 14.23 -34.69 -28.24
C LEU A 23 14.80 -33.26 -28.15
N ASN A 24 14.49 -32.41 -29.13
CA ASN A 24 14.99 -31.04 -29.17
C ASN A 24 14.32 -30.11 -28.16
N HIS A 25 13.17 -30.51 -27.58
CA HIS A 25 12.53 -29.81 -26.47
C HIS A 25 13.49 -29.59 -25.29
N ILE A 26 14.31 -30.61 -24.98
CA ILE A 26 15.34 -30.53 -23.93
C ILE A 26 16.69 -30.11 -24.52
N ARG A 27 17.10 -30.66 -25.68
CA ARG A 27 18.43 -30.39 -26.25
C ARG A 27 18.66 -28.91 -26.53
N ASN A 28 17.69 -28.20 -27.10
CA ASN A 28 17.86 -26.79 -27.45
C ASN A 28 18.16 -25.91 -26.23
N LEU A 29 17.69 -26.31 -25.05
CA LEU A 29 17.95 -25.62 -23.79
C LEU A 29 19.25 -26.10 -23.17
N TYR A 30 19.43 -27.41 -23.00
CA TYR A 30 20.45 -27.97 -22.10
C TYR A 30 21.64 -28.64 -22.79
N ASP A 31 21.65 -28.81 -24.11
CA ASP A 31 22.77 -29.35 -24.88
C ASP A 31 23.44 -28.24 -25.73
N PRO A 32 24.67 -27.80 -25.40
CA PRO A 32 25.44 -26.86 -26.21
C PRO A 32 25.67 -27.32 -27.66
N ALA A 33 25.56 -28.62 -27.94
CA ALA A 33 25.73 -29.22 -29.25
C ALA A 33 24.42 -29.35 -30.05
N ALA A 34 23.26 -28.97 -29.49
CA ALA A 34 21.95 -29.16 -30.12
C ALA A 34 21.83 -28.54 -31.52
N LEU A 35 22.40 -27.34 -31.72
CA LEU A 35 22.39 -26.67 -33.02
C LEU A 35 23.43 -27.25 -34.00
N LYS A 36 24.46 -27.92 -33.48
CA LYS A 36 25.60 -28.45 -34.26
C LYS A 36 25.39 -29.89 -34.74
N TRP A 37 24.48 -30.62 -34.10
CA TRP A 37 24.21 -32.03 -34.39
C TRP A 37 22.71 -32.33 -34.37
N PRO A 38 22.19 -33.17 -35.30
CA PRO A 38 20.84 -33.72 -35.17
C PRO A 38 20.75 -34.62 -33.95
N PRO A 39 19.55 -35.02 -33.49
CA PRO A 39 19.42 -36.08 -32.49
C PRO A 39 19.99 -37.38 -33.07
N HIS A 40 21.07 -37.88 -32.47
CA HIS A 40 21.86 -38.98 -33.04
C HIS A 40 22.46 -39.89 -31.96
N ILE A 41 22.86 -41.09 -32.39
CA ILE A 41 23.65 -42.06 -31.62
C ILE A 41 24.95 -42.31 -32.39
N ASN A 42 26.08 -41.92 -31.81
CA ASN A 42 27.39 -42.17 -32.42
C ASN A 42 27.74 -43.66 -32.37
N ILE A 43 28.11 -44.24 -33.52
CA ILE A 43 28.59 -45.62 -33.63
C ILE A 43 30.12 -45.63 -33.72
N LEU A 44 30.68 -44.82 -34.62
CA LEU A 44 32.12 -44.54 -34.69
C LEU A 44 32.35 -43.02 -34.68
N TYR A 45 32.91 -42.52 -33.58
CA TYR A 45 33.38 -41.15 -33.44
C TYR A 45 34.56 -41.15 -32.46
N PRO A 46 35.76 -40.70 -32.84
CA PRO A 46 36.18 -40.22 -34.17
C PRO A 46 36.02 -41.27 -35.29
N PHE A 47 35.94 -40.83 -36.55
CA PHE A 47 35.89 -41.72 -37.73
C PHE A 47 37.12 -41.51 -38.63
N VAL A 48 37.04 -41.77 -39.95
CA VAL A 48 38.18 -41.63 -40.88
C VAL A 48 38.31 -40.20 -41.40
N SER A 49 39.52 -39.76 -41.74
CA SER A 49 39.70 -38.44 -42.38
C SER A 49 38.87 -38.28 -43.66
N PHE A 50 38.47 -37.05 -43.99
CA PHE A 50 37.57 -36.74 -45.10
C PHE A 50 37.95 -37.39 -46.45
N HIS A 51 39.25 -37.37 -46.81
CA HIS A 51 39.76 -37.95 -48.05
C HIS A 51 39.65 -39.48 -48.14
N LEU A 52 39.37 -40.18 -47.03
CA LEU A 52 39.19 -41.64 -46.96
C LEU A 52 37.71 -42.06 -46.92
N LEU A 53 36.76 -41.12 -46.89
CA LEU A 53 35.33 -41.43 -46.71
C LEU A 53 34.75 -42.27 -47.84
N ASP A 54 35.10 -42.00 -49.11
CA ASP A 54 34.64 -42.81 -50.24
C ASP A 54 35.15 -44.26 -50.16
N GLN A 55 36.41 -44.43 -49.77
CA GLN A 55 37.00 -45.75 -49.59
C GLN A 55 36.36 -46.49 -48.41
N ALA A 56 36.13 -45.80 -47.27
CA ALA A 56 35.50 -46.40 -46.09
C ALA A 56 34.05 -46.82 -46.38
N THR A 57 33.28 -45.94 -47.03
CA THR A 57 31.90 -46.21 -47.45
C THR A 57 31.83 -47.39 -48.42
N GLY A 58 32.75 -47.46 -49.39
CA GLY A 58 32.85 -48.58 -50.32
C GLY A 58 33.14 -49.92 -49.64
N LEU A 59 34.01 -49.93 -48.61
CA LEU A 59 34.29 -51.12 -47.82
C LEU A 59 33.08 -51.58 -47.01
N ILE A 60 32.35 -50.65 -46.37
CA ILE A 60 31.12 -50.96 -45.63
C ILE A 60 30.08 -51.58 -46.58
N LEU A 61 29.83 -50.97 -47.74
CA LEU A 61 28.86 -51.47 -48.72
C LEU A 61 29.21 -52.86 -49.24
N ASN A 62 30.49 -53.10 -49.54
CA ASN A 62 30.94 -54.41 -49.98
C ASN A 62 30.79 -55.46 -48.87
N ALA A 63 31.09 -55.09 -47.61
CA ALA A 63 30.90 -55.98 -46.46
C ALA A 63 29.42 -56.29 -46.22
N LEU A 64 28.52 -55.31 -46.32
CA LEU A 64 27.06 -55.53 -46.20
C LEU A 64 26.55 -56.53 -47.25
N LYS A 65 27.10 -56.52 -48.48
CA LYS A 65 26.72 -57.45 -49.57
C LYS A 65 27.30 -58.86 -49.42
N THR A 66 28.48 -58.98 -48.82
CA THR A 66 29.24 -60.25 -48.77
C THR A 66 29.10 -60.99 -47.44
N THR A 67 29.03 -60.26 -46.33
CA THR A 67 28.90 -60.77 -44.96
C THR A 67 27.92 -59.88 -44.17
N PRO A 68 26.61 -59.97 -44.45
CA PRO A 68 25.62 -59.14 -43.79
C PRO A 68 25.66 -59.38 -42.26
N PRO A 69 25.63 -58.32 -41.44
CA PRO A 69 25.55 -58.46 -40.00
C PRO A 69 24.17 -58.97 -39.56
N THR A 70 24.06 -59.48 -38.34
CA THR A 70 22.78 -59.83 -37.72
C THR A 70 21.84 -58.63 -37.75
N ALA A 71 20.55 -58.86 -38.01
CA ALA A 71 19.53 -57.82 -38.02
C ALA A 71 19.58 -56.98 -36.73
N LEU A 72 19.58 -55.66 -36.89
CA LEU A 72 19.66 -54.75 -35.76
C LEU A 72 18.35 -54.76 -34.96
N PRO A 73 18.41 -54.72 -33.61
CA PRO A 73 17.23 -54.63 -32.78
C PRO A 73 16.55 -53.26 -32.94
N GLU A 74 15.27 -53.17 -32.56
CA GLU A 74 14.61 -51.89 -32.33
C GLU A 74 15.29 -51.20 -31.14
N ILE A 75 15.87 -50.03 -31.37
CA ILE A 75 16.48 -49.21 -30.32
C ILE A 75 15.34 -48.61 -29.50
N GLN A 76 15.37 -48.79 -28.17
CA GLN A 76 14.38 -48.21 -27.26
C GLN A 76 15.07 -47.30 -26.25
N LEU A 77 14.98 -45.98 -26.43
CA LEU A 77 15.57 -45.00 -25.52
C LEU A 77 14.66 -44.80 -24.30
N ASN A 78 14.77 -45.73 -23.33
CA ASN A 78 13.90 -45.82 -22.14
C ASN A 78 14.66 -45.82 -20.81
N ASP A 79 15.97 -45.65 -20.84
CA ASP A 79 16.82 -45.50 -19.65
C ASP A 79 17.59 -44.18 -19.72
N THR A 80 17.92 -43.64 -18.55
CA THR A 80 18.68 -42.39 -18.42
C THR A 80 20.04 -42.68 -17.82
N GLY A 81 21.09 -42.09 -18.39
CA GLY A 81 22.45 -42.26 -17.88
C GLY A 81 23.23 -40.97 -17.82
N VAL A 82 24.36 -41.02 -17.09
CA VAL A 82 25.29 -39.91 -16.98
C VAL A 82 26.73 -40.39 -17.04
N PHE A 83 27.58 -39.65 -17.74
CA PHE A 83 29.04 -39.81 -17.64
C PHE A 83 29.72 -38.46 -17.44
N ARG A 84 30.89 -38.47 -16.79
CA ARG A 84 31.65 -37.26 -16.46
C ARG A 84 32.66 -36.95 -17.56
N GLN A 85 32.66 -35.71 -18.03
CA GLN A 85 33.75 -35.10 -18.80
C GLN A 85 34.54 -34.14 -17.90
N LYS A 86 35.66 -33.61 -18.41
CA LYS A 86 36.62 -32.80 -17.65
C LYS A 86 35.96 -31.64 -16.87
N ASN A 87 34.95 -30.99 -17.44
CA ASN A 87 34.29 -29.81 -16.85
C ASN A 87 32.75 -29.92 -16.76
N ALA A 88 32.14 -31.03 -17.17
CA ALA A 88 30.69 -31.17 -17.26
C ALA A 88 30.25 -32.63 -17.07
N SER A 89 29.02 -32.83 -16.61
CA SER A 89 28.33 -34.12 -16.68
C SER A 89 27.47 -34.14 -17.94
N VAL A 90 27.61 -35.18 -18.75
CA VAL A 90 26.80 -35.37 -19.96
C VAL A 90 25.70 -36.35 -19.65
N LEU A 91 24.46 -35.93 -19.90
CA LEU A 91 23.26 -36.69 -19.64
C LEU A 91 22.69 -37.20 -20.97
N TYR A 92 22.26 -38.45 -20.97
CA TYR A 92 21.85 -39.14 -22.18
C TYR A 92 20.69 -40.09 -21.94
N LEU A 93 20.01 -40.45 -23.01
CA LEU A 93 19.13 -41.62 -23.06
C LEU A 93 19.87 -42.82 -23.61
N SER A 94 19.57 -44.01 -23.10
CA SER A 94 20.10 -45.30 -23.53
C SER A 94 19.01 -46.36 -23.57
N ASP A 95 19.34 -47.51 -24.14
CA ASP A 95 18.48 -48.69 -24.12
C ASP A 95 18.77 -49.52 -22.87
N LYS A 96 17.73 -49.79 -22.08
CA LYS A 96 17.81 -50.61 -20.86
C LYS A 96 18.16 -52.08 -21.14
N SER A 97 17.86 -52.58 -22.34
CA SER A 97 18.07 -53.96 -22.74
C SER A 97 19.55 -54.25 -22.99
N THR A 98 20.16 -55.06 -22.13
CA THR A 98 21.55 -55.50 -22.30
C THR A 98 21.75 -56.26 -23.61
N LEU A 99 20.76 -57.06 -24.04
CA LEU A 99 20.80 -57.80 -25.31
C LEU A 99 20.81 -56.86 -26.53
N HIS A 100 20.03 -55.77 -26.50
CA HIS A 100 20.04 -54.79 -27.58
C HIS A 100 21.39 -54.06 -27.62
N CYS A 101 21.89 -53.62 -26.47
CA CYS A 101 23.19 -52.97 -26.35
C CYS A 101 24.34 -53.87 -26.84
N GLU A 102 24.32 -55.16 -26.51
CA GLU A 102 25.30 -56.16 -26.99
C GLU A 102 25.22 -56.34 -28.51
N SER A 103 24.01 -56.40 -29.09
CA SER A 103 23.82 -56.54 -30.54
C SER A 103 24.38 -55.34 -31.30
N ILE A 104 24.13 -54.11 -30.83
CA ILE A 104 24.72 -52.90 -31.44
C ILE A 104 26.24 -52.85 -31.22
N SER A 105 26.73 -53.32 -30.08
CA SER A 105 28.17 -53.42 -29.80
C SER A 105 28.86 -54.41 -30.75
N GLN A 106 28.21 -55.55 -31.04
CA GLN A 106 28.68 -56.53 -32.03
C GLN A 106 28.67 -55.94 -33.45
N PHE A 107 27.62 -55.21 -33.83
CA PHE A 107 27.57 -54.50 -35.11
C PHE A 107 28.70 -53.47 -35.23
N ARG A 108 28.98 -52.68 -34.17
CA ARG A 108 30.11 -51.77 -34.13
C ARG A 108 31.46 -52.51 -34.26
N ALA A 109 31.63 -53.63 -33.56
CA ALA A 109 32.85 -54.44 -33.66
C ALA A 109 33.05 -55.00 -35.08
N TRP A 110 31.96 -55.43 -35.73
CA TRP A 110 31.96 -55.83 -37.14
C TRP A 110 32.38 -54.66 -38.06
N LEU A 111 31.80 -53.46 -37.89
CA LEU A 111 32.22 -52.26 -38.65
C LEU A 111 33.71 -51.93 -38.47
N ILE A 112 34.23 -52.02 -37.25
CA ILE A 112 35.65 -51.82 -36.97
C ILE A 112 36.51 -52.86 -37.69
N SER A 113 36.09 -54.13 -37.72
CA SER A 113 36.82 -55.20 -38.42
C SER A 113 36.87 -55.00 -39.94
N VAL A 114 35.88 -54.32 -40.52
CA VAL A 114 35.79 -54.01 -41.95
C VAL A 114 36.71 -52.84 -42.33
N ILE A 115 36.82 -51.83 -41.46
CA ILE A 115 37.43 -50.53 -41.83
C ILE A 115 38.80 -50.32 -41.18
N ALA A 116 38.98 -50.67 -39.90
CA ALA A 116 40.10 -50.23 -39.09
C ALA A 116 41.33 -51.14 -39.17
N ALA A 117 42.53 -50.56 -39.00
CA ALA A 117 43.80 -51.29 -39.01
C ALA A 117 44.22 -51.85 -37.64
N GLN A 118 43.66 -51.29 -36.58
CA GLN A 118 43.96 -51.64 -35.19
C GLN A 118 42.65 -51.94 -34.46
N GLN A 119 42.68 -52.89 -33.52
CA GLN A 119 41.56 -53.08 -32.60
C GLN A 119 41.43 -51.85 -31.70
N VAL A 120 40.36 -51.09 -31.90
CA VAL A 120 40.00 -49.97 -31.02
C VAL A 120 39.37 -50.57 -29.75
N ASN A 121 40.18 -50.70 -28.71
CA ASN A 121 39.79 -51.31 -27.43
C ASN A 121 39.14 -50.25 -26.52
N ASP A 122 38.05 -49.64 -27.00
CA ASP A 122 37.32 -48.59 -26.29
C ASP A 122 35.92 -49.05 -25.89
N ARG A 123 35.48 -48.64 -24.70
CA ARG A 123 34.20 -49.07 -24.10
C ARG A 123 33.06 -48.33 -24.79
N PHE A 124 32.38 -49.01 -25.72
CA PHE A 124 31.18 -48.48 -26.36
C PHE A 124 29.99 -48.48 -25.40
N THR A 125 29.28 -47.35 -25.34
CA THR A 125 28.01 -47.24 -24.61
C THR A 125 26.98 -46.71 -25.60
N LEU A 126 25.88 -47.44 -25.80
CA LEU A 126 24.78 -47.00 -26.66
C LEU A 126 24.06 -45.84 -25.98
N HIS A 127 24.21 -44.62 -26.53
CA HIS A 127 23.59 -43.44 -25.93
C HIS A 127 23.28 -42.33 -26.93
N MET A 128 22.27 -41.52 -26.59
CA MET A 128 21.94 -40.24 -27.22
C MET A 128 22.07 -39.12 -26.20
N THR A 129 23.02 -38.22 -26.40
CA THR A 129 23.22 -37.05 -25.53
C THR A 129 22.08 -36.05 -25.67
N LEU A 130 21.45 -35.68 -24.55
CA LEU A 130 20.35 -34.71 -24.52
C LEU A 130 20.62 -33.45 -23.69
N ALA A 131 21.51 -33.51 -22.70
CA ALA A 131 21.77 -32.38 -21.83
C ALA A 131 23.19 -32.43 -21.24
N GLN A 132 23.68 -31.29 -20.79
CA GLN A 132 24.92 -31.17 -20.04
C GLN A 132 24.70 -30.30 -18.80
N SER A 133 25.32 -30.67 -17.68
CA SER A 133 25.36 -29.86 -16.45
C SER A 133 26.80 -29.57 -16.06
N GLU A 134 27.04 -28.44 -15.40
CA GLU A 134 28.37 -28.11 -14.87
C GLU A 134 28.77 -29.08 -13.73
N HIS A 135 30.07 -29.31 -13.57
CA HIS A 135 30.58 -30.32 -12.62
C HIS A 135 30.25 -30.02 -11.15
N ASN A 136 30.14 -28.74 -10.79
CA ASN A 136 29.83 -28.26 -9.44
C ASN A 136 28.31 -28.21 -9.15
N GLN A 137 27.45 -28.57 -10.11
CA GLN A 137 25.99 -28.53 -9.97
C GLN A 137 25.40 -29.94 -9.93
N GLU A 138 25.76 -30.73 -8.92
CA GLU A 138 25.24 -32.10 -8.77
C GLU A 138 23.71 -32.15 -8.68
N TYR A 139 23.10 -31.17 -8.01
CA TYR A 139 21.64 -31.00 -7.97
C TYR A 139 21.03 -30.87 -9.37
N MET A 140 21.55 -29.96 -10.21
CA MET A 140 21.03 -29.77 -11.57
C MET A 140 21.24 -31.01 -12.45
N ARG A 141 22.32 -31.77 -12.22
CA ARG A 141 22.53 -33.07 -12.88
C ARG A 141 21.38 -34.03 -12.57
N ASP A 142 21.03 -34.19 -11.30
CA ASP A 142 19.96 -35.12 -10.90
C ASP A 142 18.57 -34.66 -11.36
N VAL A 143 18.28 -33.36 -11.27
CA VAL A 143 17.06 -32.76 -11.82
C VAL A 143 16.93 -33.02 -13.31
N LEU A 144 17.99 -32.79 -14.09
CA LEU A 144 17.95 -33.02 -15.52
C LEU A 144 17.84 -34.52 -15.85
N LEU A 145 18.49 -35.40 -15.08
CA LEU A 145 18.32 -36.86 -15.24
C LEU A 145 16.85 -37.26 -15.06
N HIS A 146 16.20 -36.79 -13.98
CA HIS A 146 14.77 -37.02 -13.76
C HIS A 146 13.93 -36.47 -14.92
N LYS A 147 14.24 -35.25 -15.38
CA LYS A 147 13.54 -34.63 -16.51
C LYS A 147 13.65 -35.43 -17.81
N LEU A 148 14.82 -36.02 -18.08
CA LEU A 148 15.03 -36.91 -19.21
C LEU A 148 14.16 -38.17 -19.09
N SER A 149 13.94 -38.68 -17.87
CA SER A 149 13.09 -39.85 -17.64
C SER A 149 11.60 -39.59 -17.89
N LEU A 150 11.18 -38.32 -17.91
CA LEU A 150 9.82 -37.89 -18.23
C LEU A 150 9.57 -37.77 -19.74
N LEU A 151 10.58 -37.94 -20.59
CA LEU A 151 10.38 -37.87 -22.04
C LEU A 151 9.57 -39.07 -22.54
N PRO A 152 8.67 -38.87 -23.52
CA PRO A 152 8.00 -39.97 -24.20
C PRO A 152 9.00 -40.96 -24.78
N LEU A 153 8.64 -42.25 -24.78
CA LEU A 153 9.47 -43.32 -25.34
C LEU A 153 9.85 -43.01 -26.79
N VAL A 154 11.15 -43.03 -27.07
CA VAL A 154 11.67 -42.91 -28.44
C VAL A 154 12.19 -44.28 -28.86
N ASN A 155 11.52 -44.89 -29.83
CA ASN A 155 11.94 -46.17 -30.40
C ASN A 155 11.94 -46.16 -31.93
N TRP A 156 12.89 -46.87 -32.53
CA TRP A 156 12.93 -47.10 -33.97
C TRP A 156 13.89 -48.23 -34.33
N ILE A 157 13.69 -48.81 -35.52
CA ILE A 157 14.64 -49.74 -36.13
C ILE A 157 15.64 -48.92 -36.97
N PRO A 158 16.94 -48.96 -36.67
CA PRO A 158 17.95 -48.24 -37.43
C PRO A 158 18.13 -48.88 -38.82
N ARG A 159 17.58 -48.26 -39.87
CA ARG A 159 17.73 -48.71 -41.26
C ARG A 159 18.85 -48.02 -42.02
N HIS A 160 19.24 -46.82 -41.59
CA HIS A 160 20.24 -46.01 -42.27
C HIS A 160 21.43 -45.73 -41.36
N LEU A 161 22.63 -45.89 -41.91
CA LEU A 161 23.87 -45.45 -41.30
C LEU A 161 24.32 -44.14 -41.95
N ALA A 162 24.38 -43.08 -41.15
CA ALA A 162 24.75 -41.75 -41.63
C ALA A 162 26.26 -41.53 -41.50
N VAL A 163 26.89 -41.20 -42.63
CA VAL A 163 28.25 -40.69 -42.68
C VAL A 163 28.16 -39.17 -42.59
N MET A 164 28.67 -38.59 -41.50
CA MET A 164 28.60 -37.16 -41.25
C MET A 164 29.97 -36.50 -41.38
N THR A 165 29.99 -35.27 -41.87
CA THR A 165 31.19 -34.41 -42.02
C THR A 165 30.97 -33.05 -41.40
N ARG A 166 31.99 -32.50 -40.75
CA ARG A 166 31.91 -31.16 -40.17
C ARG A 166 32.10 -30.10 -41.24
N ASP A 167 31.14 -29.19 -41.35
CA ASP A 167 31.26 -28.01 -42.19
C ASP A 167 32.32 -27.04 -41.62
N GLU A 168 33.21 -26.53 -42.49
CA GLU A 168 34.33 -25.69 -42.07
C GLU A 168 33.89 -24.31 -41.57
N THR A 169 32.78 -23.79 -42.12
CA THR A 169 32.30 -22.43 -41.84
C THR A 169 31.45 -22.38 -40.57
N THR A 170 30.45 -23.26 -40.48
CA THR A 170 29.47 -23.29 -39.39
C THR A 170 29.90 -24.20 -38.24
N ARG A 171 30.89 -25.08 -38.46
CA ARG A 171 31.32 -26.14 -37.53
C ARG A 171 30.22 -27.16 -37.19
N CYS A 172 29.10 -27.15 -37.92
CA CYS A 172 27.99 -28.08 -37.78
C CYS A 172 28.27 -29.39 -38.52
N MET A 173 27.77 -30.52 -38.01
CA MET A 173 27.93 -31.82 -38.67
C MET A 173 26.85 -31.99 -39.73
N GLN A 174 27.21 -32.14 -40.99
CA GLN A 174 26.26 -32.36 -42.09
C GLN A 174 26.27 -33.83 -42.53
N VAL A 175 25.14 -34.30 -43.03
CA VAL A 175 25.05 -35.64 -43.61
C VAL A 175 25.74 -35.62 -44.97
N TRP A 176 26.82 -36.38 -45.11
CA TRP A 176 27.56 -36.50 -46.36
C TRP A 176 26.98 -37.62 -47.24
N LYS A 177 26.73 -38.80 -46.65
CA LYS A 177 26.04 -39.93 -47.30
C LYS A 177 25.20 -40.72 -46.30
N LEU A 178 24.13 -41.34 -46.78
CA LEU A 178 23.33 -42.32 -46.05
C LEU A 178 23.52 -43.69 -46.70
N ILE A 179 23.80 -44.70 -45.88
CA ILE A 179 23.91 -46.09 -46.29
C ILE A 179 22.66 -46.81 -45.81
N ASP A 180 21.88 -47.39 -46.72
CA ASP A 180 20.75 -48.26 -46.40
C ASP A 180 21.29 -49.64 -46.00
N LEU A 181 20.99 -50.09 -44.79
CA LEU A 181 21.47 -51.36 -44.23
C LEU A 181 20.73 -52.57 -44.79
N ASP A 182 19.49 -52.40 -45.24
CA ASP A 182 18.65 -53.48 -45.78
C ASP A 182 18.97 -53.71 -47.27
N LEU A 183 19.14 -52.63 -48.03
CA LEU A 183 19.45 -52.68 -49.47
C LEU A 183 20.95 -52.75 -49.77
N ALA A 184 21.81 -52.44 -48.79
CA ALA A 184 23.26 -52.31 -48.97
C ALA A 184 23.64 -51.34 -50.11
N GLU A 185 22.94 -50.22 -50.21
CA GLU A 185 23.10 -49.18 -51.22
C GLU A 185 23.26 -47.79 -50.60
N ILE A 186 23.81 -46.86 -51.38
CA ILE A 186 23.87 -45.44 -50.99
C ILE A 186 22.54 -44.80 -51.36
N VAL A 187 21.92 -44.10 -50.41
CA VAL A 187 20.74 -43.28 -50.70
C VAL A 187 21.21 -42.03 -51.44
N PHE A 188 20.88 -41.92 -52.72
CA PHE A 188 21.30 -40.82 -53.58
C PHE A 188 20.53 -39.52 -53.34
N ASP A 189 19.29 -39.62 -52.84
CA ASP A 189 18.45 -38.46 -52.50
C ASP A 189 18.37 -38.32 -50.98
N ILE A 190 19.29 -37.53 -50.41
CA ILE A 190 19.29 -37.26 -48.97
C ILE A 190 18.04 -36.43 -48.64
N PRO A 191 17.17 -36.88 -47.71
CA PRO A 191 15.97 -36.16 -47.34
C PRO A 191 16.25 -34.69 -47.03
N SER A 192 15.42 -33.78 -47.54
CA SER A 192 15.62 -32.33 -47.42
C SER A 192 15.78 -31.84 -45.98
N HIS A 193 15.12 -32.49 -45.02
CA HIS A 193 15.27 -32.18 -43.59
C HIS A 193 16.65 -32.54 -43.01
N LEU A 194 17.43 -33.40 -43.67
CA LEU A 194 18.81 -33.74 -43.33
C LEU A 194 19.84 -32.85 -44.05
N ASN A 195 19.39 -31.96 -44.93
CA ASN A 195 20.20 -30.96 -45.62
C ASN A 195 19.96 -29.57 -45.03
N GLN A 196 20.04 -29.45 -43.69
CA GLN A 196 19.87 -28.18 -42.99
C GLN A 196 21.23 -27.59 -42.56
N PRO A 197 21.42 -26.26 -42.63
CA PRO A 197 22.67 -25.61 -42.20
C PRO A 197 22.86 -25.64 -40.67
N ARG A 198 21.79 -25.87 -39.90
CA ARG A 198 21.77 -26.04 -38.44
C ARG A 198 20.66 -27.03 -38.05
N TRP A 199 20.84 -27.75 -36.95
CA TRP A 199 19.99 -28.90 -36.56
C TRP A 199 18.91 -28.60 -35.51
N GLY A 200 18.59 -27.32 -35.33
CA GLY A 200 17.54 -26.84 -34.43
C GLY A 200 17.18 -25.39 -34.75
N THR A 201 16.03 -24.94 -34.24
CA THR A 201 15.67 -23.52 -34.22
C THR A 201 16.42 -22.83 -33.09
N GLU A 202 16.83 -21.57 -33.27
CA GLU A 202 17.28 -20.78 -32.13
C GLU A 202 16.13 -20.74 -31.12
N VAL A 203 16.43 -20.82 -29.82
CA VAL A 203 15.45 -20.71 -28.72
C VAL A 203 14.64 -19.39 -28.79
N ALA A 204 14.97 -18.51 -29.73
CA ALA A 204 14.36 -17.21 -30.02
C ALA A 204 12.98 -17.26 -30.70
N ASP A 205 12.50 -18.41 -31.20
CA ASP A 205 11.22 -18.45 -31.91
C ASP A 205 10.01 -18.40 -30.95
N VAL A 206 9.16 -17.40 -31.16
CA VAL A 206 7.91 -17.20 -30.41
C VAL A 206 6.90 -18.28 -30.82
N GLN A 207 6.42 -19.08 -29.87
CA GLN A 207 5.39 -20.09 -30.13
C GLN A 207 4.00 -19.49 -29.90
N ARG A 208 3.28 -19.19 -30.99
CA ARG A 208 2.02 -18.44 -30.96
C ARG A 208 0.79 -19.36 -30.97
N ASN A 209 -0.31 -18.86 -30.40
CA ASN A 209 -1.65 -19.45 -30.45
C ASN A 209 -1.69 -20.92 -30.00
N LEU A 210 -0.93 -21.25 -28.97
CA LEU A 210 -0.97 -22.56 -28.34
C LEU A 210 -2.36 -22.74 -27.68
N PRO A 211 -3.00 -23.91 -27.85
CA PRO A 211 -4.22 -24.22 -27.12
C PRO A 211 -3.92 -24.39 -25.63
N CYS A 212 -4.87 -24.00 -24.78
CA CYS A 212 -4.82 -24.41 -23.37
C CYS A 212 -5.10 -25.92 -23.25
N VAL A 213 -4.81 -26.48 -22.08
CA VAL A 213 -5.23 -27.83 -21.73
C VAL A 213 -6.41 -27.78 -20.77
N ARG A 214 -7.33 -28.72 -20.92
CA ARG A 214 -8.53 -28.85 -20.10
C ARG A 214 -8.61 -30.23 -19.47
N PHE A 215 -8.98 -30.30 -18.19
CA PHE A 215 -9.23 -31.57 -17.54
C PHE A 215 -10.56 -32.19 -18.02
N GLN A 216 -10.50 -33.42 -18.54
CA GLN A 216 -11.67 -34.16 -18.98
C GLN A 216 -12.05 -35.23 -17.95
N GLY A 217 -13.05 -34.95 -17.12
CA GLY A 217 -13.44 -35.82 -15.99
C GLY A 217 -13.85 -37.25 -16.37
N HIS A 218 -14.33 -37.48 -17.59
CA HIS A 218 -14.74 -38.80 -18.06
C HIS A 218 -13.54 -39.70 -18.47
N ILE A 219 -12.41 -39.10 -18.87
CA ILE A 219 -11.17 -39.83 -19.23
C ILE A 219 -10.17 -39.78 -18.05
N GLY A 220 -10.33 -38.82 -17.14
CA GLY A 220 -9.41 -38.62 -16.03
C GLY A 220 -8.06 -38.01 -16.44
N GLN A 221 -8.00 -37.33 -17.59
CA GLN A 221 -6.77 -36.80 -18.19
C GLN A 221 -6.90 -35.33 -18.62
N TRP A 222 -5.77 -34.65 -18.73
CA TRP A 222 -5.66 -33.31 -19.30
C TRP A 222 -5.42 -33.42 -20.79
N GLN A 223 -6.26 -32.76 -21.60
CA GLN A 223 -6.16 -32.80 -23.05
C GLN A 223 -6.11 -31.39 -23.64
N SER A 224 -5.48 -31.27 -24.81
CA SER A 224 -5.46 -30.02 -25.57
C SER A 224 -6.90 -29.60 -25.90
N HIS A 225 -7.23 -28.36 -25.60
CA HIS A 225 -8.55 -27.77 -25.83
C HIS A 225 -8.40 -26.62 -26.82
N ASN A 226 -8.82 -26.86 -28.06
CA ASN A 226 -9.01 -25.80 -29.03
C ASN A 226 -10.36 -25.12 -28.77
N GLN A 227 -10.39 -23.80 -28.77
CA GLN A 227 -11.63 -23.04 -28.60
C GLN A 227 -12.62 -23.42 -29.72
N THR A 228 -13.79 -23.95 -29.35
CA THR A 228 -14.82 -24.43 -30.29
C THR A 228 -16.09 -23.60 -30.17
N ALA A 229 -16.94 -23.58 -31.21
CA ALA A 229 -18.25 -22.92 -31.16
C ALA A 229 -19.16 -23.47 -30.04
N SER A 230 -18.95 -24.71 -29.55
CA SER A 230 -19.63 -25.32 -28.39
C SER A 230 -19.21 -24.75 -27.04
N ASP A 231 -18.06 -24.04 -26.96
CA ASP A 231 -17.68 -23.30 -25.75
C ASP A 231 -18.58 -22.08 -25.53
N SER A 232 -19.47 -21.74 -26.47
CA SER A 232 -20.49 -20.68 -26.33
C SER A 232 -21.39 -20.83 -25.09
N GLY A 233 -21.59 -22.04 -24.57
CA GLY A 233 -22.29 -22.29 -23.30
C GLY A 233 -21.44 -22.04 -22.03
N LEU A 234 -20.11 -22.13 -22.14
CA LEU A 234 -19.13 -21.74 -21.11
C LEU A 234 -18.70 -20.27 -21.26
N MET A 235 -18.89 -19.68 -22.45
CA MET A 235 -18.85 -18.24 -22.76
C MET A 235 -20.06 -17.52 -22.14
N THR A 236 -20.31 -17.80 -20.88
CA THR A 236 -21.14 -16.92 -20.07
C THR A 236 -20.37 -15.63 -19.93
N VAL A 237 -20.92 -14.55 -20.50
CA VAL A 237 -20.82 -13.15 -20.06
C VAL A 237 -19.53 -12.82 -19.30
N VAL A 238 -18.69 -11.92 -19.84
CA VAL A 238 -17.54 -11.35 -19.11
C VAL A 238 -17.93 -11.22 -17.65
N PRO A 239 -17.30 -11.98 -16.74
CA PRO A 239 -17.79 -11.99 -15.38
C PRO A 239 -17.74 -10.54 -14.90
N ARG A 240 -18.81 -10.11 -14.21
CA ARG A 240 -18.93 -8.75 -13.67
C ARG A 240 -17.67 -8.30 -12.94
N HIS A 241 -16.93 -9.28 -12.43
CA HIS A 241 -15.60 -9.14 -11.88
C HIS A 241 -14.65 -10.16 -12.50
N LEU A 242 -13.44 -9.71 -12.84
CA LEU A 242 -12.30 -10.54 -13.19
C LEU A 242 -11.29 -10.50 -12.04
N ILE A 243 -10.96 -11.65 -11.48
CA ILE A 243 -9.99 -11.77 -10.40
C ILE A 243 -8.69 -12.37 -10.93
N VAL A 244 -7.58 -11.65 -10.73
CA VAL A 244 -6.25 -12.12 -11.13
C VAL A 244 -5.37 -12.23 -9.90
N ALA A 245 -4.64 -13.34 -9.77
CA ALA A 245 -3.68 -13.57 -8.71
C ALA A 245 -2.31 -13.99 -9.28
N SER A 246 -1.24 -13.65 -8.55
CA SER A 246 0.13 -14.08 -8.82
C SER A 246 0.75 -14.66 -7.56
N TYR A 247 1.45 -15.78 -7.68
CA TYR A 247 2.09 -16.44 -6.54
C TYR A 247 3.36 -17.22 -6.94
N ASN A 248 4.50 -16.80 -6.39
CA ASN A 248 5.74 -17.56 -6.50
C ASN A 248 5.67 -18.75 -5.51
N VAL A 249 5.74 -19.99 -6.03
CA VAL A 249 5.57 -21.20 -5.21
C VAL A 249 6.88 -21.73 -4.61
N LEU A 250 8.01 -21.13 -5.01
CA LEU A 250 9.38 -21.49 -4.65
C LEU A 250 9.71 -22.95 -4.96
N ALA A 251 10.59 -23.19 -5.94
CA ALA A 251 11.11 -24.53 -6.16
C ALA A 251 12.09 -24.96 -5.06
N GLN A 252 12.16 -26.26 -4.80
CA GLN A 252 13.15 -26.80 -3.85
C GLN A 252 14.44 -27.17 -4.58
N PHE A 253 15.57 -26.68 -4.08
CA PHE A 253 16.89 -26.91 -4.66
C PHE A 253 17.65 -28.09 -4.03
N THR A 254 16.93 -29.10 -3.53
CA THR A 254 17.47 -30.35 -3.01
C THR A 254 16.90 -31.53 -3.77
N TRP A 255 17.71 -32.56 -4.03
CA TRP A 255 17.28 -33.77 -4.73
C TRP A 255 17.34 -35.00 -3.81
N PRO A 256 16.28 -35.81 -3.72
CA PRO A 256 14.94 -35.58 -4.30
C PRO A 256 14.25 -34.35 -3.65
N PRO A 257 13.31 -33.69 -4.36
CA PRO A 257 12.58 -32.56 -3.80
C PRO A 257 11.72 -33.05 -2.63
N THR A 258 11.70 -32.30 -1.52
CA THR A 258 10.77 -32.58 -0.42
C THR A 258 9.36 -32.17 -0.84
N THR A 259 8.38 -32.99 -0.52
CA THR A 259 6.98 -32.72 -0.90
C THR A 259 6.18 -32.08 0.25
N GLU A 260 6.84 -31.79 1.38
CA GLU A 260 6.21 -31.32 2.63
C GLU A 260 5.44 -30.00 2.45
N ARG A 261 5.90 -29.11 1.56
CA ARG A 261 5.23 -27.82 1.32
C ARG A 261 4.06 -27.90 0.33
N TYR A 262 3.95 -28.96 -0.47
CA TYR A 262 2.94 -29.02 -1.53
C TYR A 262 1.50 -28.88 -1.00
N PRO A 263 1.09 -29.55 0.10
CA PRO A 263 -0.23 -29.34 0.69
C PRO A 263 -0.46 -27.90 1.16
N LEU A 264 0.57 -27.25 1.73
CA LEU A 264 0.48 -25.86 2.20
C LEU A 264 0.30 -24.88 1.05
N LEU A 265 1.00 -25.10 -0.08
CA LEU A 265 0.84 -24.32 -1.30
C LEU A 265 -0.57 -24.48 -1.89
N ILE A 266 -1.09 -25.70 -1.96
CA ILE A 266 -2.45 -25.97 -2.44
C ILE A 266 -3.48 -25.29 -1.52
N GLN A 267 -3.32 -25.40 -0.20
CA GLN A 267 -4.18 -24.73 0.77
C GLN A 267 -4.13 -23.20 0.61
N ALA A 268 -2.94 -22.63 0.40
CA ALA A 268 -2.79 -21.19 0.17
C ALA A 268 -3.52 -20.75 -1.10
N ILE A 269 -3.37 -21.49 -2.22
CA ILE A 269 -4.04 -21.23 -3.50
C ILE A 269 -5.56 -21.31 -3.40
N LEU A 270 -6.08 -22.25 -2.60
CA LEU A 270 -7.52 -22.48 -2.41
C LEU A 270 -8.15 -21.61 -1.31
N SER A 271 -7.37 -20.82 -0.59
CA SER A 271 -7.89 -19.93 0.46
C SER A 271 -8.79 -18.83 -0.12
N ASP A 272 -9.78 -18.37 0.65
CA ASP A 272 -10.71 -17.30 0.21
C ASP A 272 -9.99 -16.01 -0.21
N GLN A 273 -8.82 -15.74 0.38
CA GLN A 273 -7.97 -14.59 0.06
C GLN A 273 -7.15 -14.78 -1.24
N ALA A 274 -7.06 -15.99 -1.77
CA ALA A 274 -6.29 -16.34 -2.97
C ALA A 274 -7.17 -16.68 -4.19
N LEU A 275 -8.44 -17.05 -3.96
CA LEU A 275 -9.36 -17.46 -5.02
C LEU A 275 -9.39 -16.45 -6.17
N ALA A 276 -9.02 -16.91 -7.36
CA ALA A 276 -8.92 -16.11 -8.59
C ALA A 276 -9.62 -16.78 -9.78
N ASP A 277 -9.85 -16.00 -10.84
CA ASP A 277 -10.26 -16.51 -12.16
C ASP A 277 -9.04 -16.86 -13.00
N VAL A 278 -7.96 -16.10 -12.86
CA VAL A 278 -6.66 -16.34 -13.50
C VAL A 278 -5.58 -16.34 -12.42
N LEU A 279 -4.86 -17.45 -12.28
CA LEU A 279 -3.79 -17.65 -11.31
C LEU A 279 -2.46 -17.83 -12.04
N VAL A 280 -1.54 -16.89 -11.84
CA VAL A 280 -0.18 -16.95 -12.36
C VAL A 280 0.75 -17.54 -11.30
N LEU A 281 1.45 -18.62 -11.64
CA LEU A 281 2.40 -19.29 -10.76
C LEU A 281 3.82 -19.17 -11.33
N GLN A 282 4.77 -18.77 -10.49
CA GLN A 282 6.20 -18.73 -10.83
C GLN A 282 6.96 -19.84 -10.11
N GLU A 283 8.10 -20.23 -10.69
CA GLU A 283 8.99 -21.29 -10.17
C GLU A 283 8.35 -22.68 -10.11
N VAL A 284 7.43 -22.95 -11.04
CA VAL A 284 6.77 -24.25 -11.12
C VAL A 284 7.70 -25.29 -11.72
N THR A 285 7.87 -26.41 -10.99
CA THR A 285 8.60 -27.61 -11.41
C THR A 285 7.64 -28.67 -11.97
N ASP A 286 8.18 -29.65 -12.70
CA ASP A 286 7.44 -30.79 -13.24
C ASP A 286 6.70 -31.59 -12.14
N ASP A 287 7.37 -31.85 -11.02
CA ASP A 287 6.81 -32.62 -9.90
C ASP A 287 5.67 -31.87 -9.21
N PHE A 288 5.85 -30.57 -8.92
CA PHE A 288 4.82 -29.78 -8.27
C PHE A 288 3.60 -29.60 -9.17
N LEU A 289 3.78 -29.34 -10.47
CA LEU A 289 2.66 -29.23 -11.41
C LEU A 289 1.83 -30.52 -11.46
N SER A 290 2.51 -31.67 -11.44
CA SER A 290 1.86 -32.97 -11.45
C SER A 290 1.00 -33.21 -10.21
N VAL A 291 1.49 -32.80 -9.03
CA VAL A 291 0.72 -32.87 -7.78
C VAL A 291 -0.44 -31.87 -7.78
N LEU A 292 -0.17 -30.63 -8.19
CA LEU A 292 -1.16 -29.54 -8.22
C LEU A 292 -2.36 -29.88 -9.12
N LEU A 293 -2.10 -30.40 -10.33
CA LEU A 293 -3.15 -30.73 -11.31
C LEU A 293 -3.85 -32.06 -11.04
N ALA A 294 -3.34 -32.89 -10.12
CA ALA A 294 -4.01 -34.11 -9.66
C ALA A 294 -5.07 -33.81 -8.59
N ASP A 295 -4.90 -32.73 -7.82
CA ASP A 295 -5.82 -32.32 -6.77
C ASP A 295 -7.23 -32.04 -7.34
N ALA A 296 -8.27 -32.55 -6.66
CA ALA A 296 -9.64 -32.45 -7.13
C ALA A 296 -10.20 -31.03 -7.02
N ALA A 297 -9.90 -30.33 -5.93
CA ALA A 297 -10.39 -28.97 -5.69
C ALA A 297 -9.72 -27.97 -6.66
N ILE A 298 -8.43 -28.17 -6.97
CA ILE A 298 -7.74 -27.40 -8.01
C ILE A 298 -8.40 -27.61 -9.38
N ARG A 299 -8.67 -28.86 -9.77
CA ARG A 299 -9.32 -29.17 -11.06
C ARG A 299 -10.73 -28.59 -11.17
N GLU A 300 -11.48 -28.61 -10.08
CA GLU A 300 -12.81 -28.01 -10.01
C GLU A 300 -12.72 -26.49 -10.15
N ARG A 301 -11.76 -25.85 -9.48
CA ARG A 301 -11.58 -24.40 -9.49
C ARG A 301 -11.00 -23.87 -10.80
N PHE A 302 -10.00 -24.56 -11.34
CA PHE A 302 -9.23 -24.19 -12.51
C PHE A 302 -9.27 -25.31 -13.56
N PRO A 303 -10.36 -25.42 -14.34
CA PRO A 303 -10.48 -26.41 -15.39
C PRO A 303 -9.49 -26.24 -16.55
N PHE A 304 -8.84 -25.08 -16.70
CA PHE A 304 -7.91 -24.77 -17.77
C PHE A 304 -6.50 -24.47 -17.25
N SER A 305 -5.47 -24.95 -17.95
CA SER A 305 -4.04 -24.72 -17.64
C SER A 305 -3.24 -24.45 -18.92
N THR A 306 -2.09 -23.77 -18.81
CA THR A 306 -1.14 -23.63 -19.94
C THR A 306 -0.45 -24.95 -20.27
N HIS A 307 -0.16 -25.77 -19.25
CA HIS A 307 0.57 -27.04 -19.39
C HIS A 307 -0.20 -28.19 -18.73
N ALA A 308 -0.07 -29.38 -19.31
CA ALA A 308 -0.55 -30.64 -18.73
C ALA A 308 0.52 -31.24 -17.78
N PRO A 309 0.14 -32.13 -16.85
CA PRO A 309 1.10 -32.75 -15.95
C PRO A 309 2.00 -33.74 -16.70
N SER A 310 3.31 -33.65 -16.49
CA SER A 310 4.31 -34.48 -17.20
C SER A 310 4.31 -35.96 -16.76
N CYS A 311 3.60 -36.30 -15.68
CA CYS A 311 3.32 -37.69 -15.35
C CYS A 311 2.31 -38.37 -16.29
N GLN A 312 1.58 -37.62 -17.11
CA GLN A 312 0.67 -38.17 -18.10
C GLN A 312 1.45 -38.67 -19.34
N PRO A 313 1.13 -39.86 -19.88
CA PRO A 313 1.75 -40.33 -21.13
C PRO A 313 1.62 -39.31 -22.26
N GLU A 314 2.65 -39.21 -23.11
CA GLU A 314 2.71 -38.33 -24.28
C GLU A 314 2.81 -36.81 -24.00
N VAL A 315 2.76 -36.40 -22.73
CA VAL A 315 3.00 -35.01 -22.33
C VAL A 315 4.49 -34.77 -22.16
N LEU A 316 5.02 -33.74 -22.80
CA LEU A 316 6.42 -33.35 -22.64
C LEU A 316 6.64 -32.70 -21.26
N PRO A 317 7.81 -32.90 -20.62
CA PRO A 317 8.17 -32.16 -19.41
C PRO A 317 8.18 -30.65 -19.68
N LEU A 318 8.07 -29.84 -18.65
CA LEU A 318 8.17 -28.38 -18.77
C LEU A 318 9.50 -27.98 -19.43
N PRO A 319 9.61 -26.86 -20.16
CA PRO A 319 10.82 -26.52 -20.88
C PRO A 319 12.01 -26.23 -19.95
N ASN A 320 11.84 -25.41 -18.92
CA ASN A 320 12.89 -25.05 -17.96
C ASN A 320 12.76 -25.86 -16.65
N HIS A 321 13.70 -25.72 -15.73
CA HIS A 321 13.53 -26.27 -14.37
C HIS A 321 12.50 -25.46 -13.58
N LEU A 322 12.62 -24.13 -13.66
CA LEU A 322 11.70 -23.16 -13.06
C LEU A 322 10.88 -22.53 -14.16
N ASN A 323 9.56 -22.72 -14.12
CA ASN A 323 8.66 -22.27 -15.18
C ASN A 323 7.60 -21.31 -14.64
N VAL A 324 7.01 -20.57 -15.57
CA VAL A 324 5.76 -19.85 -15.32
C VAL A 324 4.62 -20.72 -15.82
N VAL A 325 3.58 -20.92 -15.01
CA VAL A 325 2.37 -21.67 -15.38
C VAL A 325 1.16 -20.81 -15.02
N VAL A 326 0.13 -20.87 -15.86
CA VAL A 326 -1.12 -20.14 -15.60
C VAL A 326 -2.27 -21.12 -15.54
N LEU A 327 -3.04 -21.06 -14.46
CA LEU A 327 -4.29 -21.76 -14.27
C LEU A 327 -5.46 -20.78 -14.42
N SER A 328 -6.56 -21.21 -15.03
CA SER A 328 -7.69 -20.35 -15.32
C SER A 328 -9.03 -21.07 -15.16
N ARG A 329 -10.02 -20.31 -14.69
CA ARG A 329 -11.44 -20.69 -14.75
C ARG A 329 -12.03 -20.49 -16.14
N LEU A 330 -11.47 -19.57 -16.92
CA LEU A 330 -11.91 -19.20 -18.26
C LEU A 330 -11.05 -19.89 -19.33
N PRO A 331 -11.62 -20.31 -20.47
CA PRO A 331 -10.82 -20.83 -21.59
C PRO A 331 -9.96 -19.72 -22.20
N PHE A 332 -8.77 -20.07 -22.69
CA PHE A 332 -7.83 -19.13 -23.28
C PHE A 332 -6.96 -19.79 -24.35
N SER A 333 -6.37 -18.98 -25.22
CA SER A 333 -5.20 -19.34 -26.03
C SER A 333 -3.98 -18.65 -25.46
N TRP A 334 -2.77 -19.16 -25.69
CA TRP A 334 -1.58 -18.54 -25.13
C TRP A 334 -0.37 -18.60 -26.06
N THR A 335 0.62 -17.77 -25.77
CA THR A 335 1.88 -17.67 -26.49
C THR A 335 3.03 -17.84 -25.51
N LEU A 336 4.00 -18.69 -25.85
CA LEU A 336 5.27 -18.77 -25.13
C LEU A 336 6.24 -17.76 -25.75
N LEU A 337 6.66 -16.76 -24.96
CA LEU A 337 7.54 -15.68 -25.38
C LEU A 337 8.94 -15.88 -24.78
N PRO A 338 9.94 -16.28 -25.58
CA PRO A 338 11.34 -16.32 -25.15
C PRO A 338 11.84 -14.93 -24.79
N LEU A 339 12.51 -14.82 -23.64
CA LEU A 339 13.12 -13.58 -23.17
C LEU A 339 14.63 -13.54 -23.50
N PRO A 340 15.28 -12.36 -23.47
CA PRO A 340 16.68 -12.23 -23.88
C PRO A 340 17.68 -13.14 -23.15
N ARG A 341 17.39 -13.49 -21.89
CA ARG A 341 18.23 -14.40 -21.11
C ARG A 341 17.84 -15.85 -21.40
N ARG A 342 18.84 -16.70 -21.64
CA ARG A 342 18.67 -18.15 -21.81
C ARG A 342 17.87 -18.71 -20.61
N TYR A 343 16.91 -19.59 -20.90
CA TYR A 343 16.00 -20.22 -19.91
C TYR A 343 14.93 -19.31 -19.28
N LYS A 344 14.83 -18.03 -19.67
CA LYS A 344 13.74 -17.15 -19.24
C LYS A 344 12.68 -17.05 -20.32
N THR A 345 11.42 -17.21 -19.91
CA THR A 345 10.25 -17.15 -20.78
C THR A 345 9.11 -16.41 -20.08
N ALA A 346 8.36 -15.62 -20.83
CA ALA A 346 7.07 -15.09 -20.42
C ALA A 346 5.94 -15.86 -21.12
N ILE A 347 4.75 -15.84 -20.53
CA ILE A 347 3.55 -16.44 -21.12
C ILE A 347 2.54 -15.31 -21.36
N VAL A 348 1.95 -15.23 -22.55
CA VAL A 348 0.90 -14.24 -22.84
C VAL A 348 -0.38 -14.97 -23.20
N LEU A 349 -1.42 -14.82 -22.38
CA LEU A 349 -2.76 -15.38 -22.61
C LEU A 349 -3.61 -14.38 -23.39
N SER A 350 -4.48 -14.90 -24.25
CA SER A 350 -5.60 -14.18 -24.86
C SER A 350 -6.90 -14.80 -24.33
N ILE A 351 -7.60 -14.06 -23.48
CA ILE A 351 -8.88 -14.47 -22.89
C ILE A 351 -10.02 -13.78 -23.64
N PRO A 352 -10.91 -14.51 -24.32
CA PRO A 352 -12.03 -13.93 -25.05
C PRO A 352 -13.05 -13.25 -24.13
N LEU A 353 -13.56 -12.09 -24.55
CA LEU A 353 -14.63 -11.34 -23.89
C LEU A 353 -15.97 -11.54 -24.63
N ALA A 354 -17.04 -11.85 -23.90
CA ALA A 354 -18.40 -11.85 -24.46
C ALA A 354 -18.91 -10.41 -24.59
N SER A 355 -19.15 -9.93 -25.81
CA SER A 355 -19.65 -8.57 -26.03
C SER A 355 -21.05 -8.37 -25.42
N HIS A 356 -21.20 -7.37 -24.56
CA HIS A 356 -22.50 -6.94 -24.04
C HIS A 356 -23.30 -6.07 -25.02
N ASN A 357 -22.67 -5.55 -26.09
CA ASN A 357 -23.30 -4.71 -27.11
C ASN A 357 -22.69 -5.04 -28.47
N ALA A 358 -23.42 -5.81 -29.29
CA ALA A 358 -22.98 -6.22 -30.62
C ALA A 358 -22.84 -5.07 -31.65
N ASP A 359 -23.20 -3.83 -31.27
CA ASP A 359 -23.34 -2.70 -32.21
C ASP A 359 -22.16 -1.70 -32.20
N SER A 360 -21.11 -1.90 -31.40
CA SER A 360 -19.89 -1.07 -31.49
C SER A 360 -18.68 -1.89 -31.96
N ASP A 361 -18.22 -1.64 -33.19
CA ASP A 361 -17.03 -2.25 -33.81
C ASP A 361 -15.71 -1.94 -33.06
N THR A 362 -15.76 -1.12 -32.00
CA THR A 362 -14.62 -0.62 -31.23
C THR A 362 -14.44 -1.27 -29.86
N ALA A 363 -15.30 -2.21 -29.44
CA ALA A 363 -15.17 -2.87 -28.13
C ALA A 363 -14.10 -3.99 -28.15
N PRO A 364 -13.28 -4.13 -27.09
CA PRO A 364 -12.24 -5.16 -27.04
C PRO A 364 -12.87 -6.56 -27.06
N LYS A 365 -12.34 -7.43 -27.93
CA LYS A 365 -12.80 -8.81 -28.10
C LYS A 365 -12.06 -9.78 -27.18
N THR A 366 -10.94 -9.35 -26.62
CA THR A 366 -10.03 -10.15 -25.79
C THR A 366 -9.41 -9.32 -24.67
N VAL A 367 -8.93 -9.99 -23.62
CA VAL A 367 -8.01 -9.44 -22.60
C VAL A 367 -6.68 -10.18 -22.73
N ALA A 368 -5.58 -9.42 -22.79
CA ALA A 368 -4.24 -9.97 -22.81
C ALA A 368 -3.69 -10.06 -21.38
N VAL A 369 -3.27 -11.26 -20.95
CA VAL A 369 -2.62 -11.46 -19.63
C VAL A 369 -1.19 -11.94 -19.84
N ALA A 370 -0.21 -11.07 -19.59
CA ALA A 370 1.21 -11.40 -19.61
C ALA A 370 1.69 -11.85 -18.22
N ALA A 371 2.05 -13.11 -18.12
CA ALA A 371 2.62 -13.75 -16.96
C ALA A 371 4.16 -13.78 -17.05
N CYS A 372 4.85 -13.27 -16.03
CA CYS A 372 6.31 -13.16 -16.04
C CYS A 372 6.99 -13.65 -14.75
N HIS A 373 8.24 -14.06 -14.89
CA HIS A 373 9.20 -14.24 -13.80
C HIS A 373 10.56 -13.70 -14.26
N LEU A 374 10.85 -12.45 -13.93
CA LEU A 374 12.01 -11.73 -14.46
C LEU A 374 13.32 -12.19 -13.79
N SER A 375 14.45 -11.75 -14.33
CA SER A 375 15.78 -12.06 -13.82
C SER A 375 16.02 -11.58 -12.38
N GLN A 376 16.30 -12.53 -11.49
CA GLN A 376 16.67 -12.28 -10.09
C GLN A 376 18.04 -11.59 -9.94
N GLY A 377 18.23 -10.93 -8.80
CA GLY A 377 19.50 -10.35 -8.36
C GLY A 377 19.66 -8.85 -8.64
N LEU A 378 20.56 -8.24 -7.87
CA LEU A 378 20.88 -6.81 -7.89
C LEU A 378 22.35 -6.62 -8.31
N THR A 379 22.60 -6.74 -9.62
CA THR A 379 23.89 -6.44 -10.27
C THR A 379 23.62 -5.67 -11.56
N ASP A 380 24.62 -4.97 -12.10
CA ASP A 380 24.48 -4.21 -13.36
C ASP A 380 23.89 -5.06 -14.50
N GLY A 381 24.42 -6.28 -14.67
CA GLY A 381 23.94 -7.22 -15.68
C GLY A 381 22.51 -7.73 -15.40
N ALA A 382 22.14 -7.94 -14.13
CA ALA A 382 20.81 -8.41 -13.76
C ALA A 382 19.73 -7.33 -13.94
N VAL A 383 20.07 -6.06 -13.69
CA VAL A 383 19.16 -4.91 -13.93
C VAL A 383 18.97 -4.67 -15.43
N ALA A 384 20.06 -4.66 -16.20
CA ALA A 384 19.99 -4.54 -17.66
C ALA A 384 19.18 -5.68 -18.30
N ALA A 385 19.33 -6.92 -17.80
CA ALA A 385 18.53 -8.06 -18.23
C ALA A 385 17.04 -7.84 -17.97
N LYS A 386 16.64 -7.41 -16.75
CA LYS A 386 15.25 -7.10 -16.42
C LYS A 386 14.64 -6.05 -17.34
N ILE A 387 15.37 -4.96 -17.61
CA ILE A 387 14.90 -3.91 -18.54
C ILE A 387 14.68 -4.47 -19.94
N GLY A 388 15.61 -5.29 -20.44
CA GLY A 388 15.47 -5.96 -21.74
C GLY A 388 14.28 -6.92 -21.80
N GLU A 389 14.05 -7.68 -20.71
CA GLU A 389 12.91 -8.58 -20.56
C GLU A 389 11.58 -7.82 -20.56
N ILE A 390 11.46 -6.74 -19.78
CA ILE A 390 10.27 -5.88 -19.74
C ILE A 390 10.00 -5.26 -21.12
N LYS A 391 11.03 -4.68 -21.77
CA LYS A 391 10.90 -4.12 -23.12
C LYS A 391 10.40 -5.15 -24.13
N LYS A 392 10.85 -6.40 -24.03
CA LYS A 392 10.40 -7.50 -24.92
C LYS A 392 8.93 -7.83 -24.70
N ILE A 393 8.47 -7.90 -23.44
CA ILE A 393 7.06 -8.14 -23.10
C ILE A 393 6.18 -6.97 -23.60
N LEU A 394 6.55 -5.73 -23.28
CA LEU A 394 5.79 -4.54 -23.69
C LEU A 394 5.74 -4.39 -25.21
N GLY A 395 6.86 -4.64 -25.90
CA GLY A 395 6.92 -4.63 -27.37
C GLY A 395 5.98 -5.67 -27.98
N PHE A 396 5.93 -6.88 -27.42
CA PHE A 396 5.01 -7.93 -27.87
C PHE A 396 3.54 -7.55 -27.67
N LEU A 397 3.19 -7.03 -26.48
CA LEU A 397 1.83 -6.57 -26.20
C LEU A 397 1.41 -5.41 -27.10
N GLN A 398 2.31 -4.46 -27.36
CA GLN A 398 2.05 -3.34 -28.27
C GLN A 398 1.88 -3.79 -29.72
N GLU A 399 2.63 -4.80 -30.18
CA GLU A 399 2.55 -5.31 -31.56
C GLU A 399 1.30 -6.18 -31.80
N HIS A 400 0.92 -7.02 -30.84
CA HIS A 400 -0.11 -8.05 -31.05
C HIS A 400 -1.42 -7.81 -30.31
N HIS A 401 -1.42 -6.95 -29.29
CA HIS A 401 -2.55 -6.73 -28.38
C HIS A 401 -2.86 -5.23 -28.19
N GLN A 402 -2.52 -4.36 -29.16
CA GLN A 402 -2.67 -2.91 -29.02
C GLN A 402 -4.09 -2.47 -28.60
N ASN A 403 -5.12 -3.15 -29.10
CA ASN A 403 -6.53 -2.82 -28.86
C ASN A 403 -7.16 -3.65 -27.73
N ASP A 404 -6.38 -4.51 -27.08
CA ASP A 404 -6.83 -5.29 -25.94
C ASP A 404 -6.38 -4.62 -24.64
N PRO A 405 -7.18 -4.68 -23.55
CA PRO A 405 -6.70 -4.38 -22.21
C PRO A 405 -5.57 -5.33 -21.81
N TRP A 406 -4.54 -4.79 -21.15
CA TRP A 406 -3.38 -5.58 -20.71
C TRP A 406 -3.42 -5.79 -19.21
N ILE A 407 -3.09 -7.00 -18.78
CA ILE A 407 -2.76 -7.34 -17.40
C ILE A 407 -1.36 -7.95 -17.42
N VAL A 408 -0.40 -7.33 -16.73
CA VAL A 408 0.94 -7.89 -16.56
C VAL A 408 1.07 -8.31 -15.10
N ALA A 409 1.24 -9.59 -14.85
CA ALA A 409 1.25 -10.16 -13.50
C ALA A 409 2.42 -11.12 -13.33
N GLY A 410 3.13 -11.00 -12.21
CA GLY A 410 4.20 -11.93 -11.91
C GLY A 410 5.20 -11.44 -10.90
N ASP A 411 6.31 -12.17 -10.83
CA ASP A 411 7.50 -11.79 -10.08
C ASP A 411 8.41 -10.96 -10.98
N PHE A 412 8.49 -9.66 -10.67
CA PHE A 412 9.32 -8.72 -11.42
C PHE A 412 10.77 -8.67 -10.92
N ASN A 413 11.08 -9.22 -9.74
CA ASN A 413 12.43 -9.20 -9.17
C ASN A 413 13.08 -7.79 -9.17
N ILE A 414 12.27 -6.73 -9.06
CA ILE A 414 12.73 -5.34 -8.98
C ILE A 414 12.98 -5.02 -7.51
N THR A 415 14.23 -4.75 -7.15
CA THR A 415 14.58 -4.28 -5.81
C THR A 415 13.93 -2.92 -5.54
N THR A 416 13.20 -2.81 -4.45
CA THR A 416 12.45 -1.60 -4.08
C THR A 416 13.01 -0.91 -2.83
N SER A 417 13.60 -1.65 -1.88
CA SER A 417 14.16 -1.03 -0.66
C SER A 417 15.36 -0.13 -0.99
N SER A 418 15.25 1.15 -0.65
CA SER A 418 16.33 2.12 -0.82
C SER A 418 17.58 1.73 -0.02
N PHE A 419 17.39 1.09 1.15
CA PHE A 419 18.49 0.56 1.95
C PHE A 419 19.27 -0.53 1.20
N THR A 420 18.56 -1.50 0.61
CA THR A 420 19.21 -2.58 -0.16
C THR A 420 19.96 -2.03 -1.38
N ILE A 421 19.36 -1.05 -2.07
CA ILE A 421 19.98 -0.40 -3.24
C ILE A 421 21.24 0.36 -2.82
N GLN A 422 21.16 1.18 -1.78
CA GLN A 422 22.29 1.98 -1.29
C GLN A 422 23.43 1.08 -0.78
N HIS A 423 23.11 0.05 0.00
CA HIS A 423 24.10 -0.91 0.48
C HIS A 423 24.78 -1.68 -0.67
N ALA A 424 24.05 -2.00 -1.75
CA ALA A 424 24.64 -2.61 -2.95
C ALA A 424 25.57 -1.64 -3.71
N LEU A 425 25.22 -0.35 -3.77
CA LEU A 425 26.05 0.70 -4.36
C LEU A 425 27.35 0.88 -3.55
N GLU A 426 27.27 0.93 -2.22
CA GLU A 426 28.42 1.04 -1.32
C GLU A 426 29.36 -0.16 -1.43
N LYS A 427 28.79 -1.36 -1.60
CA LYS A 427 29.55 -2.60 -1.88
C LYS A 427 30.06 -2.71 -3.31
N LYS A 428 29.80 -1.70 -4.17
CA LYS A 428 30.16 -1.71 -5.60
C LYS A 428 29.61 -2.92 -6.36
N SER A 429 28.48 -3.47 -5.89
CA SER A 429 27.76 -4.54 -6.59
C SER A 429 26.92 -4.00 -7.75
N ILE A 430 26.58 -2.72 -7.69
CA ILE A 430 25.91 -1.95 -8.75
C ILE A 430 26.61 -0.59 -8.95
N SER A 431 26.48 -0.03 -10.15
CA SER A 431 26.93 1.32 -10.48
C SER A 431 25.87 2.40 -10.16
N ALA A 432 26.28 3.67 -10.08
CA ALA A 432 25.34 4.80 -9.95
C ALA A 432 24.38 4.92 -11.16
N GLU A 433 24.85 4.53 -12.36
CA GLU A 433 24.02 4.45 -13.55
C GLU A 433 22.91 3.40 -13.37
N THR A 434 23.25 2.24 -12.79
CA THR A 434 22.29 1.16 -12.51
C THR A 434 21.20 1.60 -11.53
N VAL A 435 21.52 2.45 -10.55
CA VAL A 435 20.51 3.03 -9.65
C VAL A 435 19.52 3.91 -10.42
N SER A 436 20.00 4.74 -11.34
CA SER A 436 19.15 5.54 -12.24
C SER A 436 18.32 4.67 -13.20
N GLN A 437 18.90 3.57 -13.69
CA GLN A 437 18.18 2.62 -14.52
C GLN A 437 17.06 1.90 -13.74
N LEU A 438 17.27 1.57 -12.46
CA LEU A 438 16.23 0.97 -11.60
C LEU A 438 15.03 1.90 -11.43
N SER A 439 15.26 3.20 -11.14
CA SER A 439 14.15 4.17 -11.02
C SER A 439 13.42 4.40 -12.35
N SER A 440 14.12 4.26 -13.48
CA SER A 440 13.51 4.37 -14.82
C SER A 440 12.56 3.23 -15.19
N ILE A 441 12.59 2.09 -14.47
CA ILE A 441 11.72 0.94 -14.77
C ILE A 441 10.25 1.29 -14.55
N ASP A 442 9.92 1.97 -13.45
CA ASP A 442 8.55 2.40 -13.18
C ASP A 442 8.07 3.42 -14.22
N GLN A 443 8.95 4.33 -14.66
CA GLN A 443 8.66 5.26 -15.77
C GLN A 443 8.38 4.51 -17.08
N LEU A 444 9.18 3.49 -17.41
CA LEU A 444 9.00 2.68 -18.63
C LEU A 444 7.64 1.97 -18.65
N MET A 445 7.17 1.51 -17.49
CA MET A 445 5.84 0.90 -17.36
C MET A 445 4.73 1.96 -17.44
N SER A 446 4.92 3.11 -16.79
CA SER A 446 4.00 4.26 -16.87
C SER A 446 3.84 4.80 -18.30
N ASP A 447 4.95 4.94 -19.05
CA ASP A 447 4.98 5.37 -20.45
C ASP A 447 4.20 4.41 -21.37
N ALA A 448 4.17 3.11 -21.01
CA ALA A 448 3.36 2.11 -21.71
C ALA A 448 1.86 2.19 -21.37
N GLY A 449 1.48 3.05 -20.41
CA GLY A 449 0.12 3.20 -19.88
C GLY A 449 -0.24 2.15 -18.83
N LEU A 450 0.74 1.47 -18.23
CA LEU A 450 0.48 0.51 -17.16
C LEU A 450 0.37 1.23 -15.82
N VAL A 451 -0.69 0.89 -15.09
CA VAL A 451 -0.99 1.37 -13.74
C VAL A 451 -0.76 0.25 -12.74
N ASP A 452 -0.04 0.56 -11.66
CA ASP A 452 0.14 -0.37 -10.56
C ASP A 452 -1.15 -0.50 -9.73
N VAL A 453 -1.70 -1.71 -9.70
CA VAL A 453 -2.98 -1.99 -9.06
C VAL A 453 -2.91 -1.88 -7.54
N TRP A 454 -1.81 -2.32 -6.92
CA TRP A 454 -1.62 -2.21 -5.47
C TRP A 454 -1.59 -0.74 -5.07
N LEU A 455 -0.82 0.09 -5.78
CA LEU A 455 -0.70 1.51 -5.48
C LEU A 455 -2.05 2.21 -5.62
N SER A 456 -2.79 1.92 -6.69
CA SER A 456 -4.12 2.48 -6.93
C SER A 456 -5.14 2.08 -5.85
N ALA A 457 -5.18 0.79 -5.49
CA ALA A 457 -6.04 0.28 -4.43
C ALA A 457 -5.68 0.89 -3.06
N ARG A 458 -4.37 1.01 -2.78
CA ARG A 458 -3.83 1.61 -1.56
C ARG A 458 -4.26 3.07 -1.42
N LEU A 459 -4.13 3.87 -2.47
CA LEU A 459 -4.50 5.29 -2.44
C LEU A 459 -5.99 5.51 -2.14
N ALA A 460 -6.86 4.74 -2.81
CA ALA A 460 -8.32 4.89 -2.77
C ALA A 460 -9.00 4.17 -1.60
N VAL A 461 -9.15 2.84 -1.70
CA VAL A 461 -9.90 2.03 -0.73
C VAL A 461 -9.06 1.74 0.53
N GLY A 462 -7.74 1.70 0.36
CA GLY A 462 -6.78 1.24 1.35
C GLY A 462 -6.47 -0.25 1.16
N GLU A 463 -5.23 -0.64 1.45
CA GLU A 463 -4.77 -2.03 1.36
C GLU A 463 -4.80 -2.68 2.75
N SER A 464 -5.60 -3.72 2.94
CA SER A 464 -5.88 -4.27 4.27
C SER A 464 -4.92 -5.36 4.73
N SER A 465 -4.12 -5.94 3.83
CA SER A 465 -3.18 -7.02 4.19
C SER A 465 -1.98 -6.51 4.98
N ASP A 466 -1.59 -5.25 4.84
CA ASP A 466 -0.55 -4.65 5.70
C ASP A 466 -0.91 -4.67 7.19
N MET A 467 -2.20 -4.71 7.54
CA MET A 467 -2.67 -4.80 8.92
C MET A 467 -2.52 -6.22 9.52
N LEU A 468 -2.20 -7.23 8.70
CA LEU A 468 -1.96 -8.61 9.13
C LEU A 468 -0.51 -8.88 9.51
N ARG A 469 0.42 -7.96 9.17
CA ARG A 469 1.85 -8.13 9.44
C ARG A 469 2.17 -7.85 10.90
N LYS A 470 3.26 -8.45 11.38
CA LYS A 470 3.80 -8.08 12.70
C LYS A 470 4.14 -6.59 12.68
N THR A 471 3.78 -5.89 13.76
CA THR A 471 4.02 -4.45 13.85
C THR A 471 5.53 -4.22 13.88
N ARG A 472 6.12 -3.84 12.75
CA ARG A 472 7.53 -3.40 12.71
C ARG A 472 7.67 -2.12 13.50
N SER A 473 8.85 -1.96 14.09
CA SER A 473 9.25 -0.66 14.61
C SER A 473 9.11 0.37 13.49
N ALA A 474 8.37 1.45 13.75
CA ALA A 474 8.18 2.53 12.80
C ALA A 474 9.50 3.13 12.30
N TRP A 475 10.58 2.89 13.05
CA TRP A 475 11.93 3.42 12.93
C TRP A 475 12.89 2.51 12.15
N ASP A 476 12.48 1.28 11.89
CA ASP A 476 13.21 0.28 11.10
C ASP A 476 12.54 0.08 9.74
N LEU A 477 11.91 1.11 9.18
CA LEU A 477 11.31 1.09 7.84
C LEU A 477 12.10 2.01 6.92
N HIS A 478 12.40 1.54 5.72
CA HIS A 478 13.05 2.32 4.68
C HIS A 478 12.12 2.54 3.48
N GLU A 479 12.47 3.52 2.65
CA GLU A 479 11.70 3.87 1.44
C GLU A 479 11.63 2.66 0.50
N GLY A 480 10.46 2.42 -0.09
CA GLY A 480 10.20 1.34 -1.03
C GLY A 480 9.99 -0.06 -0.42
N GLU A 481 9.93 -0.18 0.91
CA GLU A 481 9.65 -1.47 1.58
C GLU A 481 8.15 -1.79 1.73
N GLN A 482 7.28 -0.81 1.49
CA GLN A 482 5.83 -0.97 1.69
C GLN A 482 5.21 -1.91 0.63
N GLY A 483 4.31 -2.78 1.07
CA GLY A 483 3.67 -3.77 0.20
C GLY A 483 4.61 -4.91 -0.22
N ALA A 484 5.74 -5.10 0.46
CA ALA A 484 6.74 -6.12 0.13
C ALA A 484 6.16 -7.53 0.09
N THR A 485 6.29 -8.23 -1.03
CA THR A 485 5.82 -9.62 -1.18
C THR A 485 6.91 -10.62 -0.80
N PHE A 486 8.17 -10.19 -0.78
CA PHE A 486 9.31 -10.94 -0.28
C PHE A 486 9.84 -10.26 0.98
N ASP A 487 9.82 -10.96 2.12
CA ASP A 487 10.12 -10.34 3.40
C ASP A 487 11.02 -11.20 4.30
N PRO A 488 12.35 -11.06 4.19
CA PRO A 488 13.29 -11.83 5.01
C PRO A 488 13.22 -11.57 6.51
N THR A 489 12.55 -10.50 6.94
CA THR A 489 12.45 -10.15 8.37
C THR A 489 11.31 -10.87 9.08
N GLU A 490 10.30 -11.32 8.32
CA GLU A 490 9.12 -12.04 8.82
C GLU A 490 9.00 -13.46 8.27
N ASN A 491 9.64 -13.74 7.14
CA ASN A 491 9.59 -15.03 6.47
C ASN A 491 10.97 -15.72 6.51
N PRO A 492 11.15 -16.78 7.33
CA PRO A 492 12.40 -17.53 7.40
C PRO A 492 12.84 -18.16 6.08
N LEU A 493 11.90 -18.52 5.19
CA LEU A 493 12.25 -19.05 3.86
C LEU A 493 12.90 -17.97 3.00
N ALA A 494 12.36 -16.75 3.02
CA ALA A 494 12.95 -15.59 2.33
C ALA A 494 14.35 -15.25 2.87
N LEU A 495 14.55 -15.38 4.18
CA LEU A 495 15.86 -15.18 4.81
C LEU A 495 16.91 -16.18 4.31
N VAL A 496 16.51 -17.45 4.13
CA VAL A 496 17.39 -18.49 3.58
C VAL A 496 17.68 -18.22 2.10
N SER A 497 16.67 -17.88 1.30
CA SER A 497 16.81 -17.58 -0.14
C SER A 497 17.77 -16.42 -0.41
N ASN A 498 17.77 -15.38 0.42
CA ASN A 498 18.60 -14.18 0.23
C ASN A 498 20.05 -14.31 0.76
N GLY A 499 20.33 -15.37 1.53
CA GLY A 499 21.55 -15.51 2.32
C GLY A 499 21.58 -14.55 3.52
N SER A 500 22.30 -14.94 4.59
CA SER A 500 22.39 -14.18 5.85
C SER A 500 23.29 -12.94 5.73
N GLY A 501 22.95 -12.01 4.83
CA GLY A 501 23.67 -10.76 4.60
C GLY A 501 22.93 -9.53 5.12
N ALA A 502 23.68 -8.46 5.41
CA ALA A 502 23.15 -7.19 5.91
C ALA A 502 22.16 -6.46 4.96
N GLY A 503 21.98 -6.92 3.72
CA GLY A 503 21.04 -6.35 2.74
C GLY A 503 19.65 -6.99 2.72
N SER A 504 19.33 -7.85 3.69
CA SER A 504 18.09 -8.64 3.74
C SER A 504 16.90 -7.81 4.23
N ARG A 505 16.43 -6.94 3.35
CA ARG A 505 15.28 -6.05 3.60
C ARG A 505 14.07 -6.46 2.76
N PRO A 506 12.85 -6.10 3.19
CA PRO A 506 11.61 -6.35 2.46
C PRO A 506 11.64 -5.80 1.03
N GLN A 507 11.11 -6.55 0.07
CA GLN A 507 11.05 -6.18 -1.35
C GLN A 507 9.66 -6.43 -1.95
N ARG A 508 9.21 -5.54 -2.83
CA ARG A 508 7.96 -5.70 -3.58
C ARG A 508 8.21 -6.26 -4.98
N TYR A 509 8.45 -7.56 -5.02
CA TYR A 509 8.77 -8.31 -6.24
C TYR A 509 7.53 -8.67 -7.05
N ASP A 510 6.46 -9.14 -6.40
CA ASP A 510 5.24 -9.54 -7.09
C ASP A 510 4.34 -8.33 -7.34
N ARG A 511 3.98 -8.12 -8.60
CA ARG A 511 3.15 -6.99 -9.03
C ARG A 511 2.08 -7.45 -10.00
N ILE A 512 0.97 -6.72 -9.99
CA ILE A 512 -0.08 -6.79 -11.01
C ILE A 512 -0.26 -5.38 -11.55
N LEU A 513 -0.02 -5.22 -12.84
CA LEU A 513 -0.11 -3.96 -13.58
C LEU A 513 -1.22 -4.06 -14.61
N ILE A 514 -1.98 -2.99 -14.82
CA ILE A 514 -3.06 -2.97 -15.81
C ILE A 514 -2.94 -1.79 -16.76
N LYS A 515 -3.23 -2.00 -18.03
CA LYS A 515 -3.48 -0.92 -19.00
C LYS A 515 -4.97 -0.91 -19.26
N ASP A 516 -5.66 -0.04 -18.52
CA ASP A 516 -7.09 0.10 -18.64
C ASP A 516 -7.44 0.84 -19.93
N GLN A 517 -8.12 0.15 -20.86
CA GLN A 517 -8.71 0.75 -22.05
C GLN A 517 -10.20 1.11 -21.80
N GLY A 518 -10.51 1.53 -20.56
CA GLY A 518 -11.86 1.84 -20.10
C GLY A 518 -12.73 0.63 -19.75
N LEU A 519 -12.11 -0.55 -19.56
CA LEU A 519 -12.80 -1.81 -19.23
C LEU A 519 -12.76 -2.13 -17.74
N PHE A 520 -11.67 -1.81 -17.05
CA PHE A 520 -11.42 -2.30 -15.69
C PHE A 520 -11.51 -1.18 -14.66
N ARG A 521 -12.33 -1.40 -13.63
CA ARG A 521 -12.27 -0.66 -12.37
C ARG A 521 -11.61 -1.50 -11.29
N ILE A 522 -10.55 -0.99 -10.68
CA ILE A 522 -9.91 -1.63 -9.52
C ILE A 522 -10.84 -1.50 -8.31
N GLU A 523 -11.31 -2.61 -7.77
CA GLU A 523 -12.19 -2.62 -6.58
C GLU A 523 -11.48 -3.09 -5.33
N GLY A 524 -10.46 -3.93 -5.47
CA GLY A 524 -9.74 -4.45 -4.31
C GLY A 524 -8.39 -5.04 -4.68
N PHE A 525 -7.49 -5.01 -3.70
CA PHE A 525 -6.21 -5.69 -3.72
C PHE A 525 -6.00 -6.31 -2.34
N ASN A 526 -5.41 -7.51 -2.32
CA ASN A 526 -4.95 -8.12 -1.09
C ASN A 526 -3.73 -9.02 -1.33
N GLN A 527 -2.99 -9.28 -0.28
CA GLN A 527 -1.98 -10.34 -0.23
C GLN A 527 -2.56 -11.60 0.43
N PHE A 528 -1.95 -12.76 0.16
CA PHE A 528 -2.33 -14.06 0.73
C PHE A 528 -1.11 -14.98 0.93
N GLY A 529 -1.34 -16.13 1.55
CA GLY A 529 -0.30 -17.10 1.88
C GLY A 529 0.27 -16.96 3.29
N PHE A 530 -0.27 -16.02 4.09
CA PHE A 530 0.04 -15.87 5.51
C PHE A 530 -0.40 -17.11 6.33
N PRO A 531 0.33 -17.48 7.39
CA PRO A 531 -0.06 -18.61 8.24
C PRO A 531 -1.39 -18.34 8.96
N VAL A 532 -2.30 -19.32 8.95
CA VAL A 532 -3.66 -19.20 9.52
C VAL A 532 -3.66 -19.27 11.06
N ASN A 533 -2.67 -19.94 11.64
CA ASN A 533 -2.42 -20.00 13.09
C ASN A 533 -1.02 -19.42 13.35
N ASN A 534 -0.81 -18.78 14.51
CA ASN A 534 0.51 -18.30 14.98
C ASN A 534 1.59 -19.42 15.16
N ASP A 535 1.37 -20.62 14.61
CA ASP A 535 2.38 -21.66 14.48
C ASP A 535 3.36 -21.26 13.37
N GLU A 536 4.38 -20.48 13.76
CA GLU A 536 5.44 -19.94 12.90
C GLU A 536 6.29 -21.00 12.17
N LYS A 537 6.00 -22.30 12.32
CA LYS A 537 6.93 -23.38 11.96
C LYS A 537 6.87 -23.86 10.52
N THR A 538 5.81 -23.57 9.74
CA THR A 538 5.73 -24.05 8.34
C THR A 538 5.05 -23.02 7.41
N LEU A 539 5.86 -22.23 6.70
CA LEU A 539 5.38 -21.34 5.63
C LEU A 539 5.35 -22.08 4.28
N ALA A 540 4.39 -21.72 3.42
CA ALA A 540 4.20 -22.36 2.12
C ALA A 540 5.24 -21.91 1.07
N SER A 541 5.59 -20.62 1.06
CA SER A 541 6.51 -19.98 0.11
C SER A 541 7.35 -18.91 0.82
N ASP A 542 8.47 -18.52 0.22
CA ASP A 542 9.25 -17.33 0.61
C ASP A 542 8.61 -16.01 0.15
N HIS A 543 7.58 -16.08 -0.70
CA HIS A 543 6.77 -14.95 -1.12
C HIS A 543 5.35 -15.00 -0.53
N TRP A 544 4.74 -13.82 -0.41
CA TRP A 544 3.31 -13.63 -0.22
C TRP A 544 2.65 -13.41 -1.58
N GLY A 545 1.59 -14.16 -1.86
CA GLY A 545 0.84 -14.02 -3.11
C GLY A 545 0.09 -12.69 -3.16
N VAL A 546 -0.16 -12.19 -4.37
CA VAL A 546 -0.91 -10.95 -4.61
C VAL A 546 -2.17 -11.25 -5.42
N ARG A 547 -3.27 -10.57 -5.10
CA ARG A 547 -4.57 -10.76 -5.75
C ARG A 547 -5.25 -9.41 -5.98
N THR A 548 -5.87 -9.26 -7.15
CA THR A 548 -6.72 -8.10 -7.49
C THR A 548 -8.12 -8.50 -7.91
N LEU A 549 -9.09 -7.64 -7.58
CA LEU A 549 -10.47 -7.68 -8.03
C LEU A 549 -10.71 -6.52 -9.02
N LEU A 550 -11.02 -6.85 -10.28
CA LEU A 550 -11.32 -5.89 -11.33
C LEU A 550 -12.79 -5.98 -11.72
N SER A 551 -13.55 -4.90 -11.63
CA SER A 551 -14.93 -4.84 -12.13
C SER A 551 -14.98 -4.42 -13.58
N THR A 552 -15.90 -5.01 -14.34
CA THR A 552 -16.13 -4.76 -15.78
C THR A 552 -17.45 -4.02 -16.05
N GLU A 553 -18.20 -3.63 -15.01
CA GLU A 553 -19.48 -2.95 -15.17
C GLU A 553 -19.33 -1.48 -15.61
N PRO A 554 -20.09 -1.03 -16.64
CA PRO A 554 -20.11 0.37 -17.04
C PRO A 554 -20.71 1.23 -15.93
N ASN A 555 -20.03 2.34 -15.62
CA ASN A 555 -20.30 3.16 -14.45
C ASN A 555 -21.66 3.90 -14.53
N THR A 556 -22.77 3.25 -14.14
CA THR A 556 -24.10 3.89 -14.11
C THR A 556 -24.26 4.91 -12.98
N GLN A 557 -23.44 4.83 -11.93
CA GLN A 557 -23.48 5.75 -10.79
C GLN A 557 -22.63 7.03 -10.98
N HIS A 558 -21.79 7.09 -12.02
CA HIS A 558 -21.12 8.33 -12.45
C HIS A 558 -21.66 8.86 -13.78
N LYS A 559 -22.99 8.87 -13.95
CA LYS A 559 -23.60 9.82 -14.90
C LYS A 559 -23.37 11.24 -14.37
N SER A 560 -22.37 11.93 -14.91
CA SER A 560 -22.19 13.38 -14.83
C SER A 560 -22.18 13.97 -13.41
N THR A 561 -21.16 13.62 -12.62
CA THR A 561 -20.49 14.67 -11.86
C THR A 561 -19.33 15.13 -12.73
N ALA A 562 -19.39 16.34 -13.26
CA ALA A 562 -18.18 17.02 -13.71
C ALA A 562 -17.12 16.75 -12.63
N ALA A 563 -16.04 16.07 -13.02
CA ALA A 563 -14.95 15.79 -12.12
C ALA A 563 -14.65 17.08 -11.37
N LEU A 564 -14.76 17.08 -10.04
CA LEU A 564 -13.92 17.97 -9.26
C LEU A 564 -12.52 17.59 -9.73
N SER A 565 -11.95 18.40 -10.63
CA SER A 565 -10.60 18.21 -11.15
C SER A 565 -9.72 18.05 -9.94
N THR A 566 -9.26 16.83 -9.70
CA THR A 566 -8.37 16.51 -8.59
C THR A 566 -7.20 17.50 -8.72
N PRO A 567 -7.01 18.41 -7.75
CA PRO A 567 -6.01 19.46 -7.89
C PRO A 567 -4.65 18.80 -8.06
N THR A 568 -4.00 19.07 -9.20
CA THR A 568 -2.71 18.47 -9.53
C THR A 568 -1.63 19.13 -8.70
N VAL A 569 -0.80 18.32 -8.06
CA VAL A 569 0.44 18.76 -7.41
C VAL A 569 1.56 18.63 -8.43
N GLU A 570 2.46 19.61 -8.51
CA GLU A 570 3.66 19.52 -9.35
C GLU A 570 4.83 19.00 -8.51
N LEU A 571 5.59 18.04 -9.05
CA LEU A 571 6.77 17.50 -8.39
C LEU A 571 7.93 18.50 -8.45
N TYR A 572 8.49 18.86 -7.30
CA TYR A 572 9.71 19.65 -7.18
C TYR A 572 10.83 18.77 -6.63
N MET A 573 11.86 18.54 -7.45
CA MET A 573 13.05 17.78 -7.05
C MET A 573 13.86 18.55 -6.00
N ALA A 574 14.37 17.83 -5.01
CA ALA A 574 15.27 18.41 -4.03
C ALA A 574 16.56 18.92 -4.72
N PRO A 575 17.13 20.07 -4.30
CA PRO A 575 18.42 20.53 -4.80
C PRO A 575 19.53 19.52 -4.54
N ASN A 576 20.49 19.39 -5.46
CA ASN A 576 21.60 18.41 -5.38
C ASN A 576 22.38 18.40 -4.05
N ALA A 577 22.39 19.51 -3.29
CA ALA A 577 23.03 19.61 -1.99
C ALA A 577 22.30 18.84 -0.86
N VAL A 578 21.00 18.52 -1.05
CA VAL A 578 20.12 17.93 -0.03
C VAL A 578 19.27 16.77 -0.57
N THR A 579 19.57 16.25 -1.76
CA THR A 579 18.90 15.10 -2.36
C THR A 579 19.07 13.81 -1.56
N ASP A 580 20.11 13.71 -0.74
CA ASP A 580 20.40 12.51 0.04
C ASP A 580 19.50 12.40 1.31
N THR A 581 18.68 11.35 1.35
CA THR A 581 17.85 10.98 2.50
C THR A 581 18.68 10.67 3.74
N SER A 582 19.91 10.16 3.58
CA SER A 582 20.80 9.87 4.72
C SER A 582 21.20 11.15 5.46
N GLY A 583 21.51 12.22 4.71
CA GLY A 583 21.77 13.55 5.25
C GLY A 583 20.59 14.12 6.05
N LEU A 584 19.37 13.94 5.54
CA LEU A 584 18.14 14.34 6.25
C LEU A 584 17.97 13.59 7.57
N LYS A 585 18.15 12.27 7.56
CA LYS A 585 18.04 11.43 8.77
C LYS A 585 19.08 11.83 9.81
N ASN A 586 20.34 12.02 9.40
CA ASN A 586 21.42 12.46 10.29
C ASN A 586 21.14 13.84 10.91
N SER A 587 20.57 14.79 10.16
CA SER A 587 20.15 16.10 10.71
C SER A 587 19.05 15.97 11.76
N LEU A 588 18.05 15.11 11.53
CA LEU A 588 16.96 14.85 12.48
C LEU A 588 17.45 14.10 13.73
N ASP A 589 18.39 13.16 13.58
CA ASP A 589 19.05 12.43 14.68
C ASP A 589 19.82 13.39 15.59
N ARG A 590 20.55 14.37 15.04
CA ARG A 590 21.29 15.38 15.82
C ARG A 590 20.39 16.23 16.72
N ILE A 591 19.12 16.39 16.36
CA ILE A 591 18.12 17.14 17.16
C ILE A 591 17.33 16.18 18.09
N SER A 592 17.73 14.90 18.18
CA SER A 592 17.08 13.86 18.97
C SER A 592 15.57 13.72 18.67
N CYS A 593 15.21 13.84 17.39
CA CYS A 593 13.81 13.68 16.96
C CYS A 593 13.34 12.22 17.07
N PHE A 594 14.23 11.28 16.80
CA PHE A 594 13.95 9.85 16.85
C PHE A 594 14.07 9.34 18.29
N PRO A 595 13.12 8.52 18.77
CA PRO A 595 13.23 7.88 20.07
C PRO A 595 14.27 6.76 20.03
N ASP A 596 14.96 6.55 21.15
CA ASP A 596 15.85 5.41 21.31
C ASP A 596 15.06 4.10 21.49
N ALA A 597 15.78 2.97 21.33
CA ALA A 597 15.18 1.64 21.45
C ALA A 597 14.56 1.40 22.84
N THR A 598 15.15 1.98 23.89
CA THR A 598 14.66 1.88 25.27
C THR A 598 13.31 2.59 25.44
N ALA A 599 13.18 3.82 24.93
CA ALA A 599 11.96 4.61 24.96
C ALA A 599 10.84 4.00 24.11
N ALA A 600 11.19 3.31 23.01
CA ALA A 600 10.25 2.52 22.23
C ALA A 600 9.73 1.31 23.02
N GLN A 601 10.64 0.55 23.64
CA GLN A 601 10.30 -0.60 24.47
C GLN A 601 9.42 -0.22 25.66
N LEU A 602 9.75 0.86 26.38
CA LEU A 602 8.96 1.37 27.51
C LEU A 602 7.52 1.72 27.12
N ARG A 603 7.29 2.29 25.93
CA ARG A 603 5.93 2.60 25.44
C ARG A 603 5.15 1.34 25.07
N VAL A 604 5.82 0.34 24.50
CA VAL A 604 5.20 -0.98 24.23
C VAL A 604 4.80 -1.64 25.54
N GLU A 605 5.67 -1.61 26.56
CA GLU A 605 5.37 -2.10 27.90
C GLU A 605 4.18 -1.34 28.54
N ALA A 606 4.18 -0.02 28.45
CA ALA A 606 3.10 0.83 28.99
C ALA A 606 1.74 0.51 28.32
N LEU A 607 1.70 0.37 26.99
CA LEU A 607 0.49 0.01 26.26
C LEU A 607 0.02 -1.41 26.60
N ASN A 608 0.94 -2.37 26.71
CA ASN A 608 0.62 -3.74 27.11
C ASN A 608 0.10 -3.81 28.54
N LEU A 609 0.59 -2.96 29.44
CA LEU A 609 0.09 -2.83 30.80
C LEU A 609 -1.36 -2.30 30.82
N ILE A 610 -1.70 -1.30 30.00
CA ILE A 610 -3.09 -0.84 29.88
C ILE A 610 -3.98 -1.96 29.33
N LYS A 611 -3.51 -2.69 28.31
CA LYS A 611 -4.23 -3.85 27.77
C LYS A 611 -4.48 -4.90 28.84
N SER A 612 -3.48 -5.30 29.63
CA SER A 612 -3.64 -6.30 30.70
C SER A 612 -4.60 -5.82 31.80
N LEU A 613 -4.52 -4.54 32.20
CA LEU A 613 -5.44 -3.96 33.19
C LEU A 613 -6.90 -3.91 32.71
N VAL A 614 -7.12 -3.61 31.43
CA VAL A 614 -8.46 -3.58 30.82
C VAL A 614 -9.01 -5.00 30.61
N LEU A 615 -8.21 -5.90 30.03
CA LEU A 615 -8.61 -7.27 29.68
C LEU A 615 -8.59 -8.23 30.88
N GLN A 616 -7.97 -7.82 31.99
CA GLN A 616 -7.75 -8.61 33.20
C GLN A 616 -6.90 -9.87 32.99
N VAL A 617 -5.99 -9.85 32.01
CA VAL A 617 -5.09 -10.97 31.67
C VAL A 617 -3.67 -10.63 32.13
N PHE A 618 -3.10 -11.44 33.03
CA PHE A 618 -1.75 -11.25 33.58
C PHE A 618 -0.92 -12.53 33.45
N ASP A 619 0.38 -12.42 33.17
CA ASP A 619 1.28 -13.56 33.05
C ASP A 619 1.45 -14.29 34.39
N GLY A 620 1.27 -15.62 34.39
CA GLY A 620 1.53 -16.49 35.54
C GLY A 620 0.32 -16.96 36.35
N GLU A 621 -0.92 -16.56 36.00
CA GLU A 621 -2.10 -17.25 36.57
C GLU A 621 -2.30 -18.62 35.90
N PRO A 622 -2.49 -19.71 36.67
CA PRO A 622 -2.82 -21.00 36.09
C PRO A 622 -4.14 -20.86 35.32
N ASN A 623 -4.21 -21.46 34.13
CA ASN A 623 -5.48 -21.70 33.43
C ASN A 623 -6.38 -22.55 34.34
N GLU A 624 -7.06 -21.93 35.30
CA GLU A 624 -8.10 -22.60 36.05
C GLU A 624 -9.18 -22.99 35.03
N PRO A 625 -9.67 -24.24 35.02
CA PRO A 625 -10.69 -24.68 34.09
C PRO A 625 -12.02 -23.89 34.20
N GLN A 626 -12.18 -23.03 35.22
CA GLN A 626 -13.30 -22.09 35.33
C GLN A 626 -13.13 -20.81 34.48
N ALA A 627 -11.92 -20.46 34.03
CA ALA A 627 -11.67 -19.31 33.15
C ALA A 627 -12.16 -19.53 31.70
N LEU A 628 -12.28 -20.78 31.26
CA LEU A 628 -12.85 -21.12 29.94
C LEU A 628 -14.37 -20.86 29.85
N ASN A 629 -15.08 -20.76 30.99
CA ASN A 629 -16.53 -20.59 31.04
C ASN A 629 -16.98 -19.17 31.42
N ARG A 630 -16.07 -18.22 31.65
CA ARG A 630 -16.46 -16.81 31.74
C ARG A 630 -16.62 -16.25 30.34
N PRO A 631 -17.78 -15.67 29.97
CA PRO A 631 -17.91 -14.95 28.71
C PRO A 631 -16.85 -13.84 28.69
N LYS A 632 -15.91 -13.91 27.73
CA LYS A 632 -14.93 -12.85 27.51
C LYS A 632 -15.71 -11.57 27.18
N THR A 633 -15.72 -10.63 28.11
CA THR A 633 -16.30 -9.31 27.83
C THR A 633 -15.49 -8.68 26.68
N PRO A 634 -16.12 -8.27 25.58
CA PRO A 634 -15.40 -7.80 24.41
C PRO A 634 -14.85 -6.40 24.68
N PHE A 635 -13.56 -6.32 25.02
CA PHE A 635 -12.84 -5.06 25.13
C PHE A 635 -11.69 -5.04 24.14
N GLU A 636 -11.47 -3.90 23.52
CA GLU A 636 -10.35 -3.67 22.63
C GLU A 636 -9.64 -2.38 23.00
N VAL A 637 -8.31 -2.41 23.07
CA VAL A 637 -7.49 -1.22 23.37
C VAL A 637 -6.62 -0.92 22.17
N VAL A 638 -6.91 0.23 21.56
CA VAL A 638 -6.36 0.63 20.26
C VAL A 638 -5.50 1.88 20.46
N PRO A 639 -4.19 1.85 20.14
CA PRO A 639 -3.40 3.06 20.11
C PRO A 639 -3.86 3.97 18.96
N VAL A 640 -3.82 5.28 19.18
CA VAL A 640 -4.18 6.28 18.16
C VAL A 640 -3.12 7.40 18.12
N GLY A 641 -3.39 8.44 17.33
CA GLY A 641 -2.57 9.65 17.34
C GLY A 641 -1.15 9.43 16.81
N SER A 642 -0.20 10.19 17.37
CA SER A 642 1.18 10.22 16.88
C SER A 642 1.92 8.89 17.10
N TYR A 643 1.60 8.18 18.19
CA TYR A 643 2.19 6.89 18.51
C TYR A 643 1.79 5.83 17.48
N ALA A 644 0.48 5.69 17.21
CA ALA A 644 -0.02 4.69 16.26
C ALA A 644 0.39 4.96 14.80
N LEU A 645 0.52 6.23 14.41
CA LEU A 645 1.01 6.59 13.07
C LEU A 645 2.54 6.41 12.95
N GLY A 646 3.26 6.22 14.07
CA GLY A 646 4.71 6.06 14.09
C GLY A 646 5.45 7.39 13.90
N VAL A 647 4.83 8.51 14.28
CA VAL A 647 5.40 9.87 14.18
C VAL A 647 5.62 10.54 15.54
N TRP A 648 5.85 9.72 16.57
CA TRP A 648 6.02 10.13 17.96
C TRP A 648 7.49 10.45 18.28
N THR A 649 7.74 11.29 19.27
CA THR A 649 9.09 11.65 19.76
C THR A 649 9.23 11.27 21.24
N LYS A 650 10.43 11.36 21.83
CA LYS A 650 10.65 11.03 23.25
C LYS A 650 9.69 11.74 24.23
N ASP A 651 9.25 12.95 23.90
CA ASP A 651 8.33 13.77 24.71
C ASP A 651 6.85 13.57 24.35
N SER A 652 6.53 12.69 23.39
CA SER A 652 5.15 12.42 22.97
C SER A 652 4.46 11.45 23.92
N ASP A 653 3.19 11.72 24.19
CA ASP A 653 2.24 10.85 24.86
C ASP A 653 1.87 9.62 24.02
N VAL A 654 1.26 8.63 24.67
CA VAL A 654 0.60 7.50 24.02
C VAL A 654 -0.91 7.66 24.15
N ASP A 655 -1.55 8.11 23.07
CA ASP A 655 -2.99 8.15 22.97
C ASP A 655 -3.56 6.74 22.75
N CYS A 656 -4.55 6.33 23.53
CA CYS A 656 -5.24 5.07 23.34
C CYS A 656 -6.75 5.17 23.57
N ILE A 657 -7.50 4.36 22.84
CA ILE A 657 -8.95 4.26 22.93
C ILE A 657 -9.30 2.85 23.35
N CYS A 658 -9.99 2.72 24.48
CA CYS A 658 -10.65 1.49 24.85
C CYS A 658 -12.08 1.47 24.30
N ILE A 659 -12.43 0.39 23.62
CA ILE A 659 -13.74 0.13 23.04
C ILE A 659 -14.37 -1.03 23.81
N GLY A 660 -15.61 -0.88 24.26
CA GLY A 660 -16.31 -1.96 24.94
C GLY A 660 -17.79 -1.71 25.17
N PRO A 661 -18.48 -2.61 25.89
CA PRO A 661 -19.94 -2.61 26.00
C PRO A 661 -20.50 -1.72 27.12
N PHE A 662 -19.68 -1.26 28.06
CA PHE A 662 -20.15 -0.57 29.27
C PHE A 662 -20.33 0.93 29.10
N SER A 663 -21.02 1.56 30.04
CA SER A 663 -21.05 3.03 30.11
C SER A 663 -19.65 3.56 30.49
N PRO A 664 -19.27 4.78 30.07
CA PRO A 664 -18.01 5.40 30.51
C PRO A 664 -17.86 5.45 32.04
N LYS A 665 -18.94 5.77 32.78
CA LYS A 665 -18.94 5.82 34.26
C LYS A 665 -18.57 4.46 34.85
N THR A 666 -19.22 3.39 34.37
CA THR A 666 -18.96 2.01 34.81
C THR A 666 -17.55 1.57 34.43
N PHE A 667 -17.12 1.81 33.18
CA PHE A 667 -15.79 1.43 32.71
C PHE A 667 -14.69 2.05 33.57
N PHE A 668 -14.70 3.37 33.77
CA PHE A 668 -13.66 4.03 34.56
C PHE A 668 -13.70 3.61 36.03
N ALA A 669 -14.88 3.38 36.62
CA ALA A 669 -14.96 2.87 38.00
C ALA A 669 -14.29 1.50 38.15
N VAL A 670 -14.58 0.58 37.23
CA VAL A 670 -13.97 -0.76 37.20
C VAL A 670 -12.47 -0.67 36.93
N PHE A 671 -12.05 0.10 35.92
CA PHE A 671 -10.65 0.28 35.57
C PHE A 671 -9.84 0.83 36.76
N LEU A 672 -10.34 1.87 37.44
CA LEU A 672 -9.70 2.43 38.64
C LEU A 672 -9.60 1.40 39.78
N GLN A 673 -10.62 0.56 39.95
CA GLN A 673 -10.57 -0.55 40.91
C GLN A 673 -9.48 -1.57 40.55
N GLN A 674 -9.31 -1.88 39.26
CA GLN A 674 -8.26 -2.79 38.79
C GLN A 674 -6.86 -2.20 39.00
N VAL A 675 -6.69 -0.92 38.67
CA VAL A 675 -5.43 -0.20 38.93
C VAL A 675 -5.06 -0.29 40.41
N ARG A 676 -5.98 -0.01 41.32
CA ARG A 676 -5.74 -0.08 42.78
C ARG A 676 -5.36 -1.48 43.27
N LYS A 677 -5.83 -2.54 42.61
CA LYS A 677 -5.59 -3.93 43.02
C LYS A 677 -4.34 -4.55 42.39
N ARG A 678 -4.01 -4.15 41.17
CA ARG A 678 -3.10 -4.92 40.30
C ARG A 678 -2.06 -4.07 39.55
N ALA A 679 -2.12 -2.73 39.62
CA ALA A 679 -1.11 -1.92 38.94
C ALA A 679 0.27 -2.09 39.60
N PRO A 680 1.34 -2.25 38.79
CA PRO A 680 2.70 -2.37 39.29
C PRO A 680 3.24 -1.04 39.83
N ASP A 681 4.32 -1.11 40.61
CA ASP A 681 5.05 0.06 41.09
C ASP A 681 5.49 0.95 39.90
N GLY A 682 5.25 2.26 40.02
CA GLY A 682 5.54 3.25 38.98
C GLY A 682 4.38 3.55 38.03
N PHE A 683 3.19 2.98 38.24
CA PHE A 683 1.96 3.42 37.59
C PHE A 683 1.23 4.46 38.44
N THR A 684 0.96 5.64 37.88
CA THR A 684 0.22 6.70 38.56
C THR A 684 -0.90 7.25 37.68
N ILE A 685 -2.01 7.61 38.31
CA ILE A 685 -3.11 8.31 37.65
C ILE A 685 -2.87 9.80 37.85
N LEU A 686 -2.67 10.54 36.76
CA LEU A 686 -2.40 11.97 36.81
C LEU A 686 -3.70 12.75 37.01
N ARG A 687 -4.71 12.52 36.17
CA ARG A 687 -6.03 13.16 36.30
C ARG A 687 -7.13 12.50 35.49
N LYS A 688 -8.38 12.79 35.88
CA LYS A 688 -9.59 12.52 35.09
C LYS A 688 -10.06 13.81 34.43
N VAL A 689 -10.07 13.87 33.10
CA VAL A 689 -10.45 15.06 32.33
C VAL A 689 -11.86 14.87 31.77
N LYS A 690 -12.78 15.77 32.12
CA LYS A 690 -14.07 15.93 31.42
C LYS A 690 -13.85 16.92 30.27
N ALA A 691 -13.72 16.44 29.04
CA ALA A 691 -13.60 17.26 27.83
C ALA A 691 -14.90 17.22 27.02
N ASN A 692 -15.05 18.13 26.05
CA ASN A 692 -16.20 18.12 25.13
C ASN A 692 -16.29 16.81 24.30
N SER A 693 -15.21 16.05 24.19
CA SER A 693 -15.15 14.73 23.54
C SER A 693 -15.53 13.56 24.47
N GLY A 694 -15.78 13.84 25.76
CA GLY A 694 -16.11 12.86 26.80
C GLY A 694 -15.07 12.82 27.92
N THR A 695 -15.18 11.79 28.77
CA THR A 695 -14.22 11.55 29.86
C THR A 695 -12.96 10.85 29.34
N MET A 696 -11.79 11.34 29.74
CA MET A 696 -10.47 10.78 29.49
C MET A 696 -9.71 10.63 30.81
N LEU A 697 -8.82 9.64 30.88
CA LEU A 697 -7.91 9.44 32.01
C LEU A 697 -6.47 9.63 31.55
N GLU A 698 -5.75 10.54 32.19
CA GLU A 698 -4.31 10.71 31.98
C GLU A 698 -3.57 9.90 33.03
N VAL A 699 -2.66 9.04 32.57
CA VAL A 699 -1.87 8.16 33.43
C VAL A 699 -0.40 8.24 33.07
N ASN A 700 0.48 7.96 34.03
CA ASN A 700 1.91 7.86 33.82
C ASN A 700 2.39 6.46 34.20
N TYR A 701 3.24 5.88 33.38
CA TYR A 701 3.96 4.66 33.72
C TYR A 701 5.44 4.85 33.43
N ARG A 702 6.26 4.84 34.49
CA ARG A 702 7.74 4.99 34.39
C ARG A 702 8.18 6.17 33.51
N GLY A 703 7.49 7.31 33.62
CA GLY A 703 7.79 8.52 32.83
C GLY A 703 7.12 8.58 31.46
N VAL A 704 6.38 7.55 31.03
CA VAL A 704 5.55 7.58 29.81
C VAL A 704 4.15 8.07 30.16
N ASN A 705 3.75 9.23 29.62
CA ASN A 705 2.39 9.73 29.72
C ASN A 705 1.48 9.03 28.71
N MET A 706 0.27 8.65 29.14
CA MET A 706 -0.73 8.02 28.28
C MET A 706 -2.12 8.60 28.54
N ASP A 707 -2.85 8.79 27.44
CA ASP A 707 -4.20 9.33 27.44
C ASP A 707 -5.18 8.20 27.08
N LEU A 708 -5.96 7.76 28.06
CA LEU A 708 -6.94 6.68 27.92
C LEU A 708 -8.34 7.26 27.70
N HIS A 709 -8.82 7.14 26.47
CA HIS A 709 -10.20 7.42 26.10
C HIS A 709 -11.07 6.17 26.14
N TYR A 710 -12.38 6.36 26.30
CA TYR A 710 -13.35 5.27 26.27
C TYR A 710 -14.50 5.50 25.29
N CYS A 711 -14.74 4.51 24.43
CA CYS A 711 -15.81 4.45 23.45
C CYS A 711 -16.75 3.26 23.74
N MET A 712 -18.05 3.56 23.90
CA MET A 712 -19.08 2.55 24.11
C MET A 712 -19.55 2.01 22.74
N SER A 713 -19.15 0.78 22.41
CA SER A 713 -19.60 0.05 21.23
C SER A 713 -19.28 -1.44 21.36
N GLN A 714 -20.29 -2.26 21.68
CA GLN A 714 -20.12 -3.72 21.79
C GLN A 714 -19.81 -4.37 20.44
N SER A 715 -20.58 -4.03 19.39
CA SER A 715 -20.43 -4.63 18.06
C SER A 715 -19.06 -4.40 17.44
N ILE A 716 -18.44 -3.24 17.71
CA ILE A 716 -17.09 -2.94 17.22
C ILE A 716 -16.03 -3.70 18.03
N ALA A 717 -16.21 -3.83 19.34
CA ALA A 717 -15.26 -4.55 20.19
C ALA A 717 -15.26 -6.06 19.87
N GLU A 718 -16.41 -6.65 19.57
CA GLU A 718 -16.53 -8.09 19.25
C GLU A 718 -15.88 -8.48 17.90
N ASP A 719 -15.90 -7.57 16.92
CA ASP A 719 -15.46 -7.83 15.54
C ASP A 719 -14.31 -6.91 15.08
N TRP A 720 -13.47 -6.44 16.01
CA TRP A 720 -12.46 -5.41 15.73
C TRP A 720 -11.52 -5.77 14.57
N GLU A 721 -11.11 -7.04 14.47
CA GLU A 721 -10.23 -7.54 13.40
C GLU A 721 -10.82 -7.32 11.99
N ASN A 722 -12.13 -7.53 11.83
CA ASN A 722 -12.79 -7.30 10.54
C ASN A 722 -13.19 -5.83 10.39
N VAL A 723 -13.57 -5.14 11.47
CA VAL A 723 -13.91 -3.70 11.45
C VAL A 723 -12.75 -2.86 10.93
N LYS A 724 -11.49 -3.20 11.27
CA LYS A 724 -10.29 -2.55 10.72
C LYS A 724 -10.20 -2.57 9.19
N LYS A 725 -10.79 -3.58 8.55
CA LYS A 725 -10.73 -3.81 7.10
C LYS A 725 -11.91 -3.20 6.35
N ARG A 726 -13.00 -2.83 7.06
CA ARG A 726 -14.22 -2.33 6.45
C ARG A 726 -14.07 -0.90 5.88
N PRO A 727 -14.82 -0.55 4.82
CA PRO A 727 -14.84 0.80 4.27
C PRO A 727 -15.62 1.77 5.18
N SER A 728 -15.44 3.08 4.98
CA SER A 728 -16.02 4.12 5.85
C SER A 728 -17.54 4.19 5.82
N ASN A 729 -18.17 3.69 4.76
CA ASN A 729 -19.62 3.62 4.54
C ASN A 729 -20.27 2.30 5.00
N ASP A 730 -19.51 1.40 5.62
CA ASP A 730 -20.04 0.12 6.11
C ASP A 730 -21.12 0.34 7.19
N PRO A 731 -22.24 -0.40 7.17
CA PRO A 731 -23.31 -0.27 8.17
C PRO A 731 -22.88 -0.43 9.63
N VAL A 732 -21.74 -1.08 9.90
CA VAL A 732 -21.16 -1.17 11.26
C VAL A 732 -20.88 0.20 11.87
N PHE A 733 -20.71 1.23 11.03
CA PHE A 733 -20.49 2.62 11.45
C PHE A 733 -21.77 3.46 11.51
N ASN A 734 -22.96 2.86 11.39
CA ASN A 734 -24.24 3.53 11.67
C ASN A 734 -24.45 3.73 13.18
N LEU A 735 -23.60 4.57 13.78
CA LEU A 735 -23.54 4.82 15.22
C LEU A 735 -23.90 6.28 15.54
N PRO A 736 -24.26 6.59 16.80
CA PRO A 736 -24.48 7.97 17.24
C PRO A 736 -23.27 8.87 16.95
N ILE A 737 -23.53 10.15 16.64
CA ILE A 737 -22.48 11.13 16.31
C ILE A 737 -21.43 11.25 17.43
N SER A 738 -21.85 11.15 18.69
CA SER A 738 -20.97 11.15 19.87
C SER A 738 -20.02 9.95 19.90
N THR A 739 -20.52 8.73 19.59
CA THR A 739 -19.71 7.52 19.46
C THR A 739 -18.76 7.61 18.27
N LEU A 740 -19.23 8.12 17.12
CA LEU A 740 -18.41 8.34 15.93
C LEU A 740 -17.30 9.36 16.18
N ALA A 741 -17.57 10.44 16.90
CA ALA A 741 -16.56 11.42 17.29
C ALA A 741 -15.43 10.79 18.12
N LYS A 742 -15.77 9.86 19.02
CA LYS A 742 -14.79 9.10 19.81
C LYS A 742 -14.02 8.07 18.99
N LEU A 743 -14.66 7.41 18.02
CA LEU A 743 -13.98 6.44 17.14
C LEU A 743 -13.16 7.10 16.04
N LYS A 744 -13.42 8.38 15.73
CA LYS A 744 -12.80 9.12 14.64
C LYS A 744 -11.26 8.98 14.62
N PRO A 745 -10.51 9.17 15.73
CA PRO A 745 -9.06 9.03 15.69
C PRO A 745 -8.60 7.62 15.30
N ALA A 746 -9.25 6.57 15.82
CA ALA A 746 -8.92 5.19 15.44
C ALA A 746 -9.22 4.95 13.95
N ARG A 747 -10.39 5.38 13.46
CA ARG A 747 -10.78 5.21 12.06
C ARG A 747 -9.86 5.98 11.10
N ASP A 748 -9.49 7.21 11.44
CA ASP A 748 -8.56 8.03 10.67
C ASP A 748 -7.18 7.38 10.64
N THR A 749 -6.62 6.99 11.79
CA THR A 749 -5.31 6.33 11.86
C THR A 749 -5.28 5.02 11.07
N LEU A 750 -6.30 4.17 11.19
CA LEU A 750 -6.41 2.93 10.43
C LEU A 750 -6.44 3.19 8.92
N TYR A 751 -7.23 4.18 8.48
CA TYR A 751 -7.26 4.59 7.07
C TYR A 751 -5.90 5.10 6.58
N LEU A 752 -5.22 5.92 7.39
CA LEU A 752 -3.91 6.46 7.03
C LEU A 752 -2.86 5.37 6.86
N LEU A 753 -2.77 4.44 7.82
CA LEU A 753 -1.80 3.34 7.77
C LEU A 753 -1.98 2.45 6.53
N ARG A 754 -3.24 2.20 6.11
CA ARG A 754 -3.56 1.40 4.92
C ARG A 754 -3.47 2.15 3.60
N SER A 755 -3.37 3.48 3.60
CA SER A 755 -3.50 4.28 2.37
C SER A 755 -2.33 5.20 2.06
N ILE A 756 -1.48 5.52 3.03
CA ILE A 756 -0.22 6.23 2.76
C ILE A 756 0.68 5.31 1.91
N PRO A 757 1.14 5.74 0.73
CA PRO A 757 1.91 4.89 -0.19
C PRO A 757 3.21 4.36 0.39
N ASP A 758 3.98 5.26 1.01
CA ASP A 758 5.24 4.94 1.66
C ASP A 758 5.28 5.61 3.05
N LEU A 759 5.19 4.79 4.09
CA LEU A 759 5.19 5.26 5.47
C LEU A 759 6.56 5.78 5.91
N ALA A 760 7.67 5.27 5.36
CA ALA A 760 9.01 5.73 5.73
C ALA A 760 9.25 7.16 5.22
N VAL A 761 8.94 7.40 3.94
CA VAL A 761 9.00 8.73 3.31
C VAL A 761 8.09 9.71 4.05
N PHE A 762 6.84 9.31 4.30
CA PHE A 762 5.86 10.14 5.01
C PHE A 762 6.34 10.52 6.42
N ARG A 763 6.85 9.56 7.20
CA ARG A 763 7.30 9.78 8.58
C ARG A 763 8.49 10.74 8.60
N LEU A 764 9.50 10.53 7.76
CA LEU A 764 10.67 11.42 7.65
C LEU A 764 10.25 12.85 7.31
N ALA A 765 9.40 13.03 6.29
CA ALA A 765 8.87 14.33 5.91
C ALA A 765 8.06 14.97 7.05
N TYR A 766 7.23 14.19 7.74
CA TYR A 766 6.47 14.68 8.90
C TYR A 766 7.38 15.15 10.04
N PHE A 767 8.42 14.39 10.41
CA PHE A 767 9.38 14.82 11.43
C PHE A 767 10.07 16.11 11.03
N PHE A 768 10.47 16.21 9.77
CA PHE A 768 11.06 17.43 9.25
C PHE A 768 10.14 18.63 9.43
N ILE A 769 8.92 18.53 8.90
CA ILE A 769 7.95 19.63 8.94
C ILE A 769 7.56 19.94 10.40
N LYS A 770 7.43 18.93 11.28
CA LYS A 770 7.08 19.13 12.71
C LYS A 770 8.16 19.94 13.41
N THR A 771 9.41 19.54 13.22
CA THR A 771 10.56 20.22 13.83
C THR A 771 10.71 21.63 13.27
N TRP A 772 10.57 21.82 11.95
CA TRP A 772 10.51 23.15 11.32
C TRP A 772 9.41 24.02 11.95
N ALA A 773 8.17 23.52 12.00
CA ALA A 773 7.03 24.28 12.52
C ALA A 773 7.21 24.67 14.00
N ARG A 774 7.76 23.77 14.82
CA ARG A 774 8.10 24.06 16.23
C ARG A 774 9.17 25.15 16.33
N LYS A 775 10.27 25.01 15.59
CA LYS A 775 11.40 25.96 15.62
C LYS A 775 11.03 27.34 15.08
N ARG A 776 10.05 27.43 14.18
CA ARG A 776 9.53 28.69 13.62
C ARG A 776 8.34 29.30 14.38
N GLY A 777 7.90 28.66 15.47
CA GLY A 777 6.81 29.17 16.30
C GLY A 777 5.46 29.17 15.60
N ILE A 778 5.18 28.14 14.81
CA ILE A 778 3.89 27.92 14.12
C ILE A 778 3.32 26.52 14.40
N TYR A 779 3.73 25.90 15.51
CA TYR A 779 3.22 24.62 16.00
C TYR A 779 2.49 24.81 17.33
N SER A 780 1.17 24.98 17.27
CA SER A 780 0.23 24.84 18.39
C SER A 780 -1.18 25.15 17.90
N ALA A 781 -2.04 24.12 17.82
CA ALA A 781 -3.44 24.30 17.41
C ALA A 781 -4.21 25.24 18.35
N LYS A 782 -3.86 25.28 19.65
CA LYS A 782 -4.47 26.18 20.65
C LYS A 782 -4.32 27.66 20.30
N PHE A 783 -3.18 28.04 19.71
CA PHE A 783 -2.90 29.41 19.29
C PHE A 783 -3.41 29.72 17.87
N GLY A 784 -4.16 28.82 17.24
CA GLY A 784 -4.61 28.98 15.86
C GLY A 784 -3.53 28.74 14.81
N TYR A 785 -2.48 27.98 15.16
CA TYR A 785 -1.45 27.50 14.23
C TYR A 785 -1.62 26.02 13.88
N LEU A 786 -0.61 25.41 13.25
CA LEU A 786 -0.62 24.00 12.88
C LEU A 786 -0.48 23.10 14.12
N GLY A 787 -1.17 21.96 14.11
CA GLY A 787 -0.95 20.84 15.03
C GLY A 787 -0.68 19.56 14.24
N GLY A 788 -0.54 18.43 14.96
CA GLY A 788 -0.20 17.16 14.33
C GLY A 788 -1.16 16.75 13.22
N ILE A 789 -2.47 16.75 13.49
CA ILE A 789 -3.49 16.34 12.51
C ILE A 789 -3.54 17.26 11.28
N GLN A 790 -3.38 18.59 11.47
CA GLN A 790 -3.36 19.55 10.36
C GLN A 790 -2.20 19.27 9.40
N MET A 791 -1.03 18.96 9.95
CA MET A 791 0.15 18.60 9.17
C MET A 791 -0.02 17.28 8.43
N VAL A 792 -0.63 16.28 9.07
CA VAL A 792 -0.96 14.99 8.41
C VAL A 792 -1.88 15.23 7.22
N VAL A 793 -2.96 16.01 7.36
CA VAL A 793 -3.87 16.32 6.25
C VAL A 793 -3.12 16.98 5.08
N MET A 794 -2.29 17.98 5.39
CA MET A 794 -1.51 18.67 4.36
C MET A 794 -0.51 17.75 3.64
N LEU A 795 0.23 16.92 4.40
CA LEU A 795 1.28 16.07 3.85
C LEU A 795 0.71 14.86 3.08
N VAL A 796 -0.34 14.21 3.60
CA VAL A 796 -1.00 13.09 2.92
C VAL A 796 -1.58 13.53 1.57
N THR A 797 -2.16 14.73 1.52
CA THR A 797 -2.69 15.30 0.27
C THR A 797 -1.59 15.40 -0.79
N VAL A 798 -0.44 15.98 -0.46
CA VAL A 798 0.69 16.12 -1.40
C VAL A 798 1.25 14.75 -1.78
N ALA A 799 1.53 13.88 -0.79
CA ALA A 799 2.11 12.57 -1.04
C ALA A 799 1.23 11.73 -1.98
N LYS A 800 -0.05 11.56 -1.65
CA LYS A 800 -0.95 10.73 -2.46
C LYS A 800 -1.14 11.24 -3.88
N GLN A 801 -1.15 12.56 -4.08
CA GLN A 801 -1.26 13.17 -5.41
C GLN A 801 -0.05 12.86 -6.29
N LEU A 802 1.16 13.02 -5.75
CA LEU A 802 2.39 12.70 -6.48
C LEU A 802 2.43 11.22 -6.88
N PHE A 803 2.09 10.31 -5.96
CA PHE A 803 2.02 8.88 -6.27
C PHE A 803 0.96 8.55 -7.31
N HIS A 804 -0.21 9.19 -7.27
CA HIS A 804 -1.25 9.00 -8.28
C HIS A 804 -0.81 9.45 -9.69
N GLN A 805 0.04 10.47 -9.77
CA GLN A 805 0.64 10.94 -11.02
C GLN A 805 1.80 10.05 -11.52
N GLY A 806 2.09 8.94 -10.83
CA GLY A 806 3.16 8.01 -11.20
C GLY A 806 4.54 8.38 -10.66
N HIS A 807 4.65 9.39 -9.78
CA HIS A 807 5.91 9.76 -9.15
C HIS A 807 6.18 8.92 -7.90
N THR A 808 7.46 8.57 -7.68
CA THR A 808 7.93 7.92 -6.45
C THR A 808 8.93 8.85 -5.75
N PRO A 809 8.46 9.92 -5.08
CA PRO A 809 9.34 10.92 -4.50
C PRO A 809 10.10 10.38 -3.27
N SER A 810 11.36 10.78 -3.12
CA SER A 810 12.11 10.59 -1.87
C SER A 810 11.56 11.52 -0.77
N ALA A 811 11.95 11.29 0.49
CA ALA A 811 11.60 12.22 1.58
C ALA A 811 12.04 13.69 1.30
N PRO A 812 13.27 13.96 0.83
CA PRO A 812 13.68 15.28 0.34
C PRO A 812 12.75 15.91 -0.72
N ASP A 813 12.36 15.14 -1.74
CA ASP A 813 11.50 15.63 -2.83
C ASP A 813 10.10 15.96 -2.32
N LEU A 814 9.55 15.11 -1.43
CA LEU A 814 8.26 15.33 -0.80
C LEU A 814 8.26 16.60 0.06
N ILE A 815 9.32 16.85 0.84
CA ILE A 815 9.48 18.06 1.64
C ILE A 815 9.57 19.30 0.74
N THR A 816 10.37 19.23 -0.33
CA THR A 816 10.55 20.34 -1.27
C THR A 816 9.23 20.69 -1.94
N THR A 817 8.52 19.66 -2.44
CA THR A 817 7.20 19.81 -3.06
C THR A 817 6.17 20.36 -2.08
N PHE A 818 6.17 19.92 -0.82
CA PHE A 818 5.27 20.42 0.22
C PHE A 818 5.37 21.95 0.39
N PHE A 819 6.59 22.48 0.52
CA PHE A 819 6.79 23.91 0.72
C PHE A 819 6.47 24.73 -0.53
N HIS A 820 6.85 24.25 -1.71
CA HIS A 820 6.49 24.90 -2.97
C HIS A 820 4.98 24.98 -3.15
N HIS A 821 4.29 23.85 -2.98
CA HIS A 821 2.84 23.75 -3.17
C HIS A 821 2.08 24.68 -2.20
N TYR A 822 2.38 24.63 -0.90
CA TYR A 822 1.62 25.39 0.09
C TYR A 822 2.01 26.87 0.22
N ALA A 823 3.18 27.27 -0.27
CA ALA A 823 3.55 28.68 -0.40
C ALA A 823 2.70 29.41 -1.46
N GLU A 824 2.30 28.71 -2.53
CA GLU A 824 1.51 29.26 -3.64
C GLU A 824 0.01 28.92 -3.56
N PHE A 825 -0.39 28.12 -2.58
CA PHE A 825 -1.77 27.66 -2.42
C PHE A 825 -2.75 28.81 -2.12
N ASP A 826 -3.88 28.84 -2.83
CA ASP A 826 -4.94 29.82 -2.57
C ASP A 826 -5.80 29.39 -1.37
N TRP A 827 -5.31 29.71 -0.18
CA TRP A 827 -6.00 29.45 1.08
C TRP A 827 -7.39 30.10 1.18
N LYS A 828 -7.70 31.13 0.40
CA LYS A 828 -8.97 31.86 0.48
C LYS A 828 -10.11 31.15 -0.25
N THR A 829 -9.82 30.37 -1.29
CA THR A 829 -10.85 29.69 -2.09
C THR A 829 -10.72 28.17 -2.09
N GLN A 830 -9.49 27.64 -2.02
CA GLN A 830 -9.25 26.21 -2.13
C GLN A 830 -9.38 25.48 -0.78
N LEU A 831 -9.59 24.17 -0.87
CA LEU A 831 -9.73 23.25 0.26
C LEU A 831 -8.57 22.25 0.19
N VAL A 832 -7.96 21.93 1.33
CA VAL A 832 -6.99 20.83 1.43
C VAL A 832 -7.71 19.61 1.95
N TYR A 833 -7.73 18.54 1.16
CA TYR A 833 -8.40 17.29 1.50
C TYR A 833 -7.80 16.13 0.71
N ASP A 834 -7.97 14.92 1.22
CA ASP A 834 -7.62 13.69 0.52
C ASP A 834 -8.69 13.36 -0.55
N PRO A 835 -8.40 13.53 -1.85
CA PRO A 835 -9.38 13.30 -2.93
C PRO A 835 -9.70 11.82 -3.12
N PHE A 836 -8.83 10.92 -2.64
CA PHE A 836 -9.00 9.48 -2.77
C PHE A 836 -9.94 8.93 -1.68
N PHE A 837 -10.04 9.63 -0.55
CA PHE A 837 -11.06 9.37 0.45
C PHE A 837 -12.39 10.08 0.12
N HIS A 838 -12.33 11.37 -0.25
CA HIS A 838 -13.51 12.19 -0.49
C HIS A 838 -13.92 12.22 -1.97
N THR A 839 -14.42 11.09 -2.47
CA THR A 839 -14.88 10.98 -3.86
C THR A 839 -16.12 11.84 -4.18
N ASN A 840 -16.92 12.17 -3.16
CA ASN A 840 -18.06 13.09 -3.27
C ASN A 840 -18.10 14.05 -2.08
N LEU A 841 -17.21 15.05 -2.08
CA LEU A 841 -17.09 16.01 -1.00
C LEU A 841 -18.26 16.99 -0.98
N ARG A 842 -19.12 16.88 0.05
CA ARG A 842 -20.22 17.83 0.32
C ARG A 842 -19.87 18.81 1.43
N TYR A 843 -18.80 19.57 1.26
CA TYR A 843 -18.35 20.57 2.23
C TYR A 843 -18.63 21.99 1.73
N VAL A 844 -19.27 22.81 2.57
CA VAL A 844 -19.53 24.23 2.28
C VAL A 844 -18.72 25.08 3.24
N ARG A 845 -17.72 25.77 2.69
CA ARG A 845 -16.85 26.68 3.44
C ARG A 845 -17.64 27.86 4.01
N SER A 846 -17.45 28.14 5.30
CA SER A 846 -17.96 29.34 5.94
C SER A 846 -16.99 30.52 5.79
N PHE A 847 -17.50 31.75 5.74
CA PHE A 847 -16.69 32.98 5.69
C PHE A 847 -15.77 33.16 6.91
N ARG A 848 -16.03 32.42 7.99
CA ARG A 848 -15.23 32.43 9.23
C ARG A 848 -14.05 31.47 9.21
N GLU A 849 -13.91 30.69 8.13
CA GLU A 849 -12.88 29.65 8.02
C GLU A 849 -11.77 30.15 7.08
N PRO A 850 -10.72 30.80 7.60
CA PRO A 850 -9.61 31.28 6.78
C PRO A 850 -8.80 30.13 6.20
N MET A 851 -8.75 28.99 6.88
CA MET A 851 -8.05 27.78 6.47
C MET A 851 -9.01 26.58 6.57
N CYS A 852 -9.08 25.76 5.53
CA CYS A 852 -9.92 24.56 5.49
C CYS A 852 -9.06 23.32 5.24
N LEU A 853 -8.76 22.60 6.32
CA LEU A 853 -8.01 21.35 6.30
C LEU A 853 -8.95 20.21 6.65
N LEU A 854 -9.48 19.52 5.64
CA LEU A 854 -10.52 18.51 5.83
C LEU A 854 -9.88 17.14 6.11
N GLY A 855 -10.13 16.61 7.31
CA GLY A 855 -9.81 15.23 7.68
C GLY A 855 -10.73 14.22 7.00
N TRP A 856 -10.64 12.96 7.39
CA TRP A 856 -11.31 11.84 6.72
C TRP A 856 -12.73 11.61 7.26
N HIS A 857 -12.87 11.04 8.46
CA HIS A 857 -14.19 10.65 8.97
C HIS A 857 -14.94 11.80 9.63
N ALA A 858 -16.26 11.83 9.50
CA ALA A 858 -17.15 12.74 10.24
C ALA A 858 -17.42 12.20 11.68
N PRO A 859 -17.84 13.05 12.64
CA PRO A 859 -18.11 14.49 12.56
C PRO A 859 -16.86 15.38 12.61
N ALA A 860 -17.01 16.68 12.31
CA ALA A 860 -15.94 17.69 12.30
C ALA A 860 -14.80 17.44 11.28
N LEU A 861 -15.12 17.66 10.00
CA LEU A 861 -14.16 17.49 8.90
C LEU A 861 -13.04 18.54 8.95
N ASN A 862 -13.37 19.83 9.10
CA ASN A 862 -12.33 20.86 9.17
C ASN A 862 -11.58 20.77 10.49
N THR A 863 -10.29 20.47 10.40
CA THR A 863 -9.38 20.35 11.56
C THR A 863 -8.75 21.69 11.95
N ALA A 864 -8.90 22.74 11.13
CA ALA A 864 -8.29 24.05 11.31
C ALA A 864 -9.26 25.11 11.86
N THR A 865 -10.20 24.73 12.73
CA THR A 865 -11.29 25.61 13.21
C THR A 865 -10.85 26.79 14.07
N ILE A 866 -9.67 26.71 14.70
CA ILE A 866 -9.10 27.77 15.54
C ILE A 866 -8.25 28.74 14.72
N VAL A 867 -7.87 28.38 13.49
CA VAL A 867 -7.02 29.23 12.64
C VAL A 867 -7.75 30.53 12.31
N THR A 868 -7.02 31.64 12.42
CA THR A 868 -7.51 33.00 12.20
C THR A 868 -6.80 33.62 10.99
N ILE A 869 -7.28 34.75 10.48
CA ILE A 869 -6.62 35.44 9.36
C ILE A 869 -5.16 35.84 9.71
N PRO A 870 -4.87 36.44 10.90
CA PRO A 870 -3.49 36.77 11.27
C PRO A 870 -2.57 35.54 11.40
N THR A 871 -3.07 34.46 11.99
CA THR A 871 -2.27 33.23 12.16
C THR A 871 -2.03 32.53 10.83
N LEU A 872 -3.02 32.52 9.93
CA LEU A 872 -2.85 32.04 8.55
C LEU A 872 -1.79 32.85 7.79
N SER A 873 -1.82 34.19 7.90
CA SER A 873 -0.81 35.04 7.27
C SER A 873 0.60 34.72 7.76
N THR A 874 0.75 34.39 9.04
CA THR A 874 2.03 33.96 9.63
C THR A 874 2.47 32.60 9.05
N ILE A 875 1.55 31.63 8.94
CA ILE A 875 1.82 30.33 8.34
C ILE A 875 2.28 30.49 6.89
N GLN A 876 1.56 31.29 6.08
CA GLN A 876 1.92 31.57 4.69
C GLN A 876 3.31 32.20 4.56
N ALA A 877 3.63 33.18 5.41
CA ALA A 877 4.94 33.83 5.38
C ALA A 877 6.10 32.86 5.68
N GLU A 878 5.93 31.96 6.65
CA GLU A 878 6.95 30.95 6.95
C GLU A 878 7.04 29.86 5.87
N LEU A 879 5.93 29.48 5.22
CA LEU A 879 5.94 28.57 4.07
C LEU A 879 6.69 29.19 2.88
N SER A 880 6.43 30.46 2.54
CA SER A 880 7.15 31.18 1.50
C SER A 880 8.64 31.32 1.80
N ARG A 881 8.99 31.62 3.06
CA ARG A 881 10.39 31.65 3.52
C ARG A 881 11.08 30.30 3.36
N ALA A 882 10.40 29.20 3.70
CA ALA A 882 10.95 27.86 3.53
C ALA A 882 11.21 27.55 2.05
N LYS A 883 10.25 27.89 1.16
CA LYS A 883 10.43 27.80 -0.29
C LYS A 883 11.65 28.60 -0.77
N GLU A 884 11.78 29.86 -0.37
CA GLU A 884 12.92 30.71 -0.76
C GLU A 884 14.27 30.12 -0.33
N ILE A 885 14.35 29.59 0.89
CA ILE A 885 15.57 28.92 1.39
C ILE A 885 15.88 27.68 0.55
N LEU A 886 14.88 26.88 0.21
CA LEU A 886 15.05 25.69 -0.64
C LEU A 886 15.55 26.03 -2.04
N THR A 887 15.20 27.22 -2.55
CA THR A 887 15.69 27.71 -3.85
C THR A 887 17.06 28.41 -3.79
N SER A 888 17.65 28.59 -2.60
CA SER A 888 18.89 29.36 -2.42
C SER A 888 20.16 28.52 -2.59
N ASP A 889 21.22 29.13 -3.16
CA ASP A 889 22.55 28.52 -3.24
C ASP A 889 23.16 28.34 -1.84
N GLY A 890 23.69 27.14 -1.53
CA GLY A 890 24.25 26.80 -0.21
C GLY A 890 23.24 26.32 0.83
N LEU A 891 22.19 25.62 0.39
CA LEU A 891 21.21 24.97 1.25
C LEU A 891 21.83 23.84 2.10
N SER A 892 21.43 23.77 3.37
CA SER A 892 21.58 22.57 4.21
C SER A 892 20.28 22.34 5.00
N TRP A 893 19.98 21.08 5.31
CA TRP A 893 18.83 20.75 6.16
C TRP A 893 18.89 21.51 7.51
N ASP A 894 20.10 21.64 8.05
CA ASP A 894 20.35 22.39 9.28
C ASP A 894 19.99 23.88 9.14
N LYS A 895 20.24 24.53 8.01
CA LYS A 895 19.87 25.95 7.81
C LYS A 895 18.35 26.15 7.86
N LEU A 896 17.60 25.19 7.32
CA LEU A 896 16.14 25.22 7.31
C LEU A 896 15.54 24.88 8.69
N MET A 897 16.20 24.04 9.50
CA MET A 897 15.73 23.60 10.82
C MET A 897 16.29 24.37 12.03
N MET A 898 17.56 24.78 11.99
CA MET A 898 18.34 25.25 13.15
C MET A 898 18.40 26.78 13.30
N SER A 899 17.73 27.56 12.44
CA SER A 899 17.51 28.97 12.74
C SER A 899 16.45 29.09 13.84
N ASP A 900 16.89 29.06 15.10
CA ASP A 900 16.01 29.21 16.27
C ASP A 900 15.16 30.47 16.08
N GLY A 901 13.85 30.27 15.90
CA GLY A 901 12.93 31.35 15.56
C GLY A 901 12.61 32.25 16.75
N ALA A 902 12.86 31.81 17.99
CA ALA A 902 12.56 32.61 19.18
C ALA A 902 13.48 33.84 19.30
N PRO A 903 14.82 33.73 19.19
CA PRO A 903 15.71 34.90 19.11
C PRO A 903 15.36 35.83 17.94
N ASP A 904 15.10 35.27 16.75
CA ASP A 904 14.65 36.03 15.57
C ASP A 904 13.33 36.77 15.88
N PHE A 905 12.36 36.10 16.48
CA PHE A 905 11.10 36.70 16.91
C PHE A 905 11.28 37.83 17.92
N LEU A 906 12.14 37.69 18.93
CA LEU A 906 12.43 38.72 19.93
C LEU A 906 13.13 39.96 19.35
N THR A 907 13.80 39.78 18.20
CA THR A 907 14.56 40.85 17.54
C THR A 907 13.86 41.48 16.33
N ARG A 908 12.81 40.83 15.81
CA ARG A 908 12.11 41.20 14.59
C ARG A 908 11.19 42.41 14.72
N PHE A 909 10.51 42.55 15.85
CA PHE A 909 9.52 43.61 16.04
C PHE A 909 10.06 44.73 16.94
N SER A 910 9.65 45.98 16.67
CA SER A 910 10.01 47.13 17.51
C SER A 910 9.15 47.24 18.78
N LYS A 911 7.91 46.74 18.72
CA LYS A 911 6.93 46.75 19.81
C LYS A 911 6.29 45.37 19.96
N TYR A 912 6.01 45.00 21.21
CA TYR A 912 5.35 43.75 21.57
C TYR A 912 4.24 43.99 22.59
N ILE A 913 3.23 43.13 22.56
CA ILE A 913 2.30 42.96 23.68
C ILE A 913 2.87 41.87 24.57
N ARG A 914 3.06 42.16 25.85
CA ARG A 914 3.48 41.23 26.89
C ARG A 914 2.27 40.83 27.73
N LEU A 915 1.98 39.54 27.79
CA LEU A 915 0.90 38.95 28.58
C LEU A 915 1.53 38.22 29.78
N ASP A 916 1.67 38.91 30.91
CA ASP A 916 2.22 38.33 32.13
C ASP A 916 1.20 37.38 32.78
N ALA A 917 1.69 36.23 33.25
CA ALA A 917 0.91 35.20 33.92
C ALA A 917 1.70 34.67 35.12
N HIS A 918 1.28 35.06 36.32
CA HIS A 918 1.87 34.61 37.58
C HIS A 918 0.87 33.76 38.36
N TYR A 919 1.35 32.65 38.93
CA TYR A 919 0.61 31.80 39.85
C TYR A 919 1.51 31.39 41.01
N TRP A 920 1.03 31.56 42.24
CA TRP A 920 1.77 31.23 43.47
C TRP A 920 0.99 30.33 44.42
N GLY A 921 0.08 29.52 43.87
CA GLY A 921 -0.63 28.50 44.65
C GLY A 921 0.18 27.21 44.78
N GLN A 922 -0.21 26.36 45.73
CA GLN A 922 0.49 25.10 46.03
C GLN A 922 0.23 24.00 44.97
N THR A 923 -0.68 24.23 44.02
CA THR A 923 -1.21 23.18 43.13
C THR A 923 -0.79 23.41 41.67
N VAL A 924 0.22 22.67 41.21
CA VAL A 924 0.74 22.73 39.82
C VAL A 924 -0.37 22.61 38.76
N GLY A 925 -1.33 21.71 38.97
CA GLY A 925 -2.47 21.50 38.06
C GLY A 925 -3.37 22.74 37.88
N LYS A 926 -3.61 23.52 38.94
CA LYS A 926 -4.37 24.78 38.85
C LYS A 926 -3.58 25.86 38.10
N GLY A 927 -2.27 25.96 38.34
CA GLY A 927 -1.38 26.85 37.60
C GLY A 927 -1.36 26.55 36.09
N ASN A 928 -1.28 25.27 35.72
CA ASN A 928 -1.34 24.83 34.32
C ASN A 928 -2.71 25.08 33.68
N ALA A 929 -3.81 24.86 34.41
CA ALA A 929 -5.15 25.17 33.93
C ALA A 929 -5.34 26.68 33.67
N PHE A 930 -4.79 27.53 34.55
CA PHE A 930 -4.77 28.98 34.38
C PHE A 930 -3.97 29.41 33.13
N ALA A 931 -2.75 28.89 32.97
CA ALA A 931 -1.95 29.17 31.77
C ALA A 931 -2.66 28.69 30.49
N GLY A 932 -3.24 27.50 30.51
CA GLY A 932 -4.02 26.95 29.40
C GLY A 932 -5.25 27.78 29.03
N TRP A 933 -5.89 28.42 30.01
CA TRP A 933 -7.00 29.35 29.77
C TRP A 933 -6.54 30.57 28.96
N ILE A 934 -5.40 31.17 29.33
CA ILE A 934 -4.81 32.29 28.58
C ILE A 934 -4.47 31.86 27.15
N GLU A 935 -3.80 30.72 26.98
CA GLU A 935 -3.43 30.14 25.66
C GLU A 935 -4.66 29.99 24.76
N SER A 936 -5.76 29.44 25.29
CA SER A 936 -6.99 29.18 24.52
C SER A 936 -7.70 30.44 24.02
N ARG A 937 -7.43 31.60 24.65
CA ARG A 937 -8.05 32.88 24.32
C ARG A 937 -7.14 33.80 23.52
N SER A 938 -5.84 33.52 23.44
CA SER A 938 -4.89 34.37 22.72
C SER A 938 -5.20 34.51 21.23
N ALA A 939 -5.75 33.48 20.57
CA ALA A 939 -6.17 33.60 19.16
C ALA A 939 -7.29 34.65 18.96
N LEU A 940 -8.20 34.79 19.92
CA LEU A 940 -9.26 35.80 19.88
C LEU A 940 -8.71 37.22 20.04
N LEU A 941 -7.65 37.40 20.83
CA LEU A 941 -6.95 38.68 20.95
C LEU A 941 -6.42 39.14 19.58
N LEU A 942 -5.81 38.23 18.80
CA LEU A 942 -5.32 38.53 17.46
C LEU A 942 -6.45 38.95 16.50
N VAL A 943 -7.62 38.29 16.60
CA VAL A 943 -8.81 38.65 15.82
C VAL A 943 -9.32 40.04 16.18
N ASP A 944 -9.39 40.37 17.48
CA ASP A 944 -9.83 41.69 17.94
C ASP A 944 -8.87 42.80 17.50
N ILE A 945 -7.55 42.55 17.53
CA ILE A 945 -6.53 43.49 16.99
C ILE A 945 -6.74 43.67 15.48
N SER A 946 -6.76 42.59 14.70
CA SER A 946 -6.89 42.66 13.24
C SER A 946 -8.18 43.34 12.78
N ARG A 947 -9.28 43.15 13.52
CA ARG A 947 -10.58 43.75 13.18
C ARG A 947 -10.66 45.24 13.49
N ARG A 948 -10.08 45.69 14.60
CA ARG A 948 -10.16 47.09 15.06
C ARG A 948 -9.00 47.95 14.58
N LEU A 949 -7.86 47.34 14.28
CA LEU A 949 -6.63 47.97 13.83
C LEU A 949 -6.10 47.27 12.56
N PRO A 950 -6.78 47.43 11.40
CA PRO A 950 -6.41 46.73 10.16
C PRO A 950 -5.02 47.11 9.62
N GLY A 951 -4.48 48.26 10.04
CA GLY A 951 -3.13 48.73 9.71
C GLY A 951 -2.02 48.06 10.52
N ILE A 952 -2.34 47.19 11.50
CA ILE A 952 -1.36 46.50 12.35
C ILE A 952 -1.53 44.98 12.18
N SER A 953 -0.41 44.31 11.87
CA SER A 953 -0.30 42.86 11.90
C SER A 953 0.25 42.41 13.27
N ALA A 954 -0.34 41.35 13.82
CA ALA A 954 0.01 40.82 15.13
C ALA A 954 0.39 39.34 15.02
N ARG A 955 1.58 38.99 15.51
CA ARG A 955 2.11 37.61 15.53
C ARG A 955 2.38 37.16 16.95
N ILE A 956 1.68 36.12 17.42
CA ILE A 956 1.96 35.50 18.72
C ILE A 956 2.99 34.39 18.60
N TRP A 957 3.90 34.27 19.56
CA TRP A 957 4.78 33.11 19.68
C TRP A 957 4.11 32.02 20.55
N PRO A 958 3.97 30.77 20.08
CA PRO A 958 3.26 29.71 20.78
C PRO A 958 4.14 29.04 21.84
N GLY A 959 4.70 29.84 22.75
CA GLY A 959 5.55 29.39 23.84
C GLY A 959 5.66 30.44 24.93
N ARG A 960 5.97 29.99 26.14
CA ARG A 960 6.10 30.84 27.33
C ARG A 960 7.52 31.40 27.42
N PHE A 961 7.65 32.64 27.83
CA PHE A 961 8.93 33.30 28.08
C PHE A 961 9.11 33.56 29.58
N ILE A 962 10.38 33.61 29.98
CA ILE A 962 10.84 33.97 31.32
C ILE A 962 11.92 35.04 31.22
N ASP A 963 12.07 35.84 32.28
CA ASP A 963 13.14 36.82 32.38
C ASP A 963 14.38 36.17 33.02
N SER A 964 15.49 36.12 32.29
CA SER A 964 16.74 35.44 32.71
C SER A 964 17.35 35.96 34.03
N ASN A 965 16.92 37.15 34.47
CA ASN A 965 17.43 37.83 35.66
C ASN A 965 16.57 37.63 36.93
N SER A 966 15.50 36.84 36.88
CA SER A 966 14.71 36.53 38.09
C SER A 966 15.51 35.58 38.99
N ALA A 967 16.17 36.14 40.01
CA ALA A 967 17.08 35.48 40.96
C ALA A 967 16.42 34.51 41.95
N ILE A 968 15.23 34.02 41.65
CA ILE A 968 14.48 33.07 42.48
C ILE A 968 14.27 31.86 41.59
N GLU A 969 14.87 30.71 41.93
CA GLU A 969 14.38 29.43 41.41
C GLU A 969 12.95 29.29 41.94
N PRO A 970 11.91 29.43 41.09
CA PRO A 970 10.54 29.25 41.56
C PRO A 970 10.44 27.83 42.10
N SER A 971 9.72 27.64 43.21
CA SER A 971 9.32 26.30 43.61
C SER A 971 8.59 25.61 42.44
N GLU A 972 8.61 24.28 42.34
CA GLU A 972 7.93 23.57 41.23
C GLU A 972 6.43 23.94 41.09
N SER A 973 5.82 24.47 42.16
CA SER A 973 4.43 24.95 42.20
C SER A 973 4.21 26.38 41.68
N GLU A 974 5.23 27.23 41.65
CA GLU A 974 5.10 28.64 41.25
C GLU A 974 5.33 28.84 39.75
N LEU A 975 4.37 29.46 39.06
CA LEU A 975 4.49 29.84 37.66
C LEU A 975 4.75 31.34 37.57
N GLN A 976 5.89 31.73 36.99
CA GLN A 976 6.16 33.12 36.64
C GLN A 976 6.60 33.19 35.18
N THR A 977 5.64 33.38 34.26
CA THR A 977 5.89 33.36 32.82
C THR A 977 5.11 34.44 32.10
N PHE A 978 5.45 34.71 30.84
CA PHE A 978 4.68 35.62 29.99
C PHE A 978 4.61 35.14 28.53
N PHE A 979 3.58 35.58 27.81
CA PHE A 979 3.45 35.39 26.36
C PHE A 979 3.75 36.69 25.62
N LEU A 980 4.21 36.58 24.38
CA LEU A 980 4.57 37.72 23.54
C LEU A 980 3.82 37.72 22.21
N VAL A 981 3.27 38.89 21.86
CA VAL A 981 2.71 39.17 20.53
C VAL A 981 3.50 40.31 19.89
N GLY A 982 4.23 40.02 18.82
CA GLY A 982 4.95 41.02 18.03
C GLY A 982 3.99 41.83 17.15
N LEU A 983 4.25 43.14 17.04
CA LEU A 983 3.44 44.06 16.24
C LEU A 983 4.26 44.66 15.10
N GLU A 984 3.73 44.60 13.87
CA GLU A 984 4.32 45.24 12.69
C GLU A 984 3.25 45.97 11.85
N PRO A 985 3.62 46.99 11.06
CA PRO A 985 2.69 47.61 10.11
C PRO A 985 2.19 46.58 9.09
N SER A 986 0.88 46.55 8.86
CA SER A 986 0.25 45.65 7.89
C SER A 986 0.59 46.08 6.45
N GLN A 987 1.08 45.16 5.63
CA GLN A 987 1.38 45.41 4.21
C GLN A 987 0.12 45.39 3.31
N ALA A 988 -0.99 44.84 3.79
CA ALA A 988 -2.18 44.54 2.99
C ALA A 988 -3.20 45.70 2.90
N SER A 989 -2.96 46.82 3.60
CA SER A 989 -3.85 47.98 3.57
C SER A 989 -3.01 49.26 3.65
N PRO A 990 -2.89 50.05 2.57
CA PRO A 990 -2.35 51.40 2.68
C PRO A 990 -3.22 52.16 3.66
N LEU A 991 -2.60 52.81 4.67
CA LEU A 991 -3.31 53.52 5.72
C LEU A 991 -4.39 54.44 5.11
N PRO A 992 -5.64 54.39 5.59
CA PRO A 992 -6.54 55.53 5.44
C PRO A 992 -5.83 56.72 6.09
N SER A 993 -5.63 57.79 5.33
CA SER A 993 -4.89 59.01 5.68
C SER A 993 -5.52 59.85 6.80
N SER A 994 -6.27 59.23 7.73
CA SER A 994 -7.10 59.92 8.73
C SER A 994 -7.06 59.37 10.16
N GLN A 995 -6.26 58.33 10.48
CA GLN A 995 -6.10 57.85 11.86
C GLN A 995 -4.74 58.29 12.43
N SER A 996 -4.77 58.97 13.58
CA SER A 996 -3.55 59.37 14.28
C SER A 996 -2.97 58.17 15.06
N PRO A 997 -1.64 58.02 15.15
CA PRO A 997 -1.00 56.93 15.90
C PRO A 997 -1.37 56.90 17.39
N GLU A 998 -1.84 58.03 17.95
CA GLU A 998 -2.39 58.10 19.30
C GLU A 998 -3.75 57.41 19.44
N MET A 999 -4.60 57.47 18.41
CA MET A 999 -5.91 56.82 18.38
C MET A 999 -5.76 55.30 18.29
N ASP A 1000 -4.79 54.84 17.51
CA ASP A 1000 -4.45 53.41 17.42
C ASP A 1000 -3.91 52.88 18.75
N ARG A 1001 -3.05 53.65 19.44
CA ARG A 1001 -2.57 53.30 20.78
C ARG A 1001 -3.71 53.18 21.78
N LYS A 1002 -4.62 54.16 21.84
CA LYS A 1002 -5.79 54.12 22.73
C LYS A 1002 -6.72 52.94 22.42
N THR A 1003 -6.91 52.63 21.14
CA THR A 1003 -7.71 51.49 20.71
C THR A 1003 -7.06 50.17 21.13
N LEU A 1004 -5.74 50.06 21.00
CA LEU A 1004 -4.98 48.89 21.45
C LEU A 1004 -5.09 48.71 22.98
N GLU A 1005 -4.92 49.77 23.77
CA GLU A 1005 -5.09 49.74 25.23
C GLU A 1005 -6.49 49.28 25.64
N ALA A 1006 -7.53 49.74 24.94
CA ALA A 1006 -8.89 49.28 25.19
C ALA A 1006 -9.10 47.79 24.84
N ILE A 1007 -8.42 47.26 23.83
CA ILE A 1007 -8.45 45.83 23.48
C ILE A 1007 -7.76 45.01 24.57
N LEU A 1008 -6.59 45.44 25.04
CA LEU A 1008 -5.84 44.76 26.09
C LEU A 1008 -6.60 44.73 27.41
N SER A 1009 -7.16 45.87 27.84
CA SER A 1009 -8.00 45.94 29.05
C SER A 1009 -9.19 44.98 28.98
N ARG A 1010 -9.87 44.90 27.83
CA ARG A 1010 -10.98 43.96 27.63
C ARG A 1010 -10.53 42.50 27.71
N PHE A 1011 -9.34 42.20 27.19
CA PHE A 1011 -8.77 40.86 27.28
C PHE A 1011 -8.40 40.49 28.73
N GLU A 1012 -7.82 41.42 29.50
CA GLU A 1012 -7.59 41.23 30.93
C GLU A 1012 -8.88 40.92 31.68
N ASP A 1013 -9.92 41.73 31.48
CA ASP A 1013 -11.22 41.54 32.13
C ASP A 1013 -11.81 40.17 31.78
N GLN A 1014 -11.71 39.76 30.52
CA GLN A 1014 -12.19 38.45 30.07
C GLN A 1014 -11.46 37.30 30.77
N ILE A 1015 -10.14 37.38 30.92
CA ILE A 1015 -9.37 36.33 31.60
C ILE A 1015 -9.69 36.30 33.10
N ARG A 1016 -9.70 37.47 33.74
CA ARG A 1016 -9.93 37.62 35.20
C ARG A 1016 -11.37 37.30 35.63
N SER A 1017 -12.36 37.46 34.74
CA SER A 1017 -13.77 37.18 35.05
C SER A 1017 -14.13 35.71 35.20
N ASN A 1018 -13.24 34.78 34.84
CA ASN A 1018 -13.53 33.34 34.88
C ASN A 1018 -13.00 32.70 36.17
N GLU A 1019 -13.86 32.62 37.18
CA GLU A 1019 -13.53 32.07 38.51
C GLU A 1019 -13.07 30.60 38.49
N LYS A 1020 -13.40 29.84 37.43
CA LYS A 1020 -12.94 28.44 37.28
C LYS A 1020 -11.43 28.33 37.05
N TYR A 1021 -10.85 29.30 36.36
CA TYR A 1021 -9.44 29.26 35.94
C TYR A 1021 -8.60 30.40 36.52
N TYR A 1022 -9.25 31.43 37.08
CA TYR A 1022 -8.59 32.60 37.66
C TYR A 1022 -9.05 32.79 39.11
N ASP A 1023 -8.12 32.64 40.05
CA ASP A 1023 -8.32 32.99 41.46
C ASP A 1023 -7.46 34.22 41.78
N SER A 1024 -8.09 35.35 42.08
CA SER A 1024 -7.37 36.60 42.37
C SER A 1024 -6.42 36.51 43.58
N LYS A 1025 -6.57 35.50 44.45
CA LYS A 1025 -5.69 35.29 45.60
C LYS A 1025 -4.38 34.58 45.24
N MET A 1026 -4.37 33.84 44.13
CA MET A 1026 -3.28 32.93 43.73
C MET A 1026 -2.78 33.18 42.31
N CYS A 1027 -3.50 33.96 41.49
CA CYS A 1027 -3.22 34.24 40.10
C CYS A 1027 -3.13 35.75 39.84
N TRP A 1028 -2.16 36.17 39.05
CA TRP A 1028 -2.08 37.51 38.48
C TRP A 1028 -1.90 37.42 36.96
N MET A 1029 -2.64 38.24 36.22
CA MET A 1029 -2.49 38.36 34.78
C MET A 1029 -2.57 39.82 34.38
N SER A 1030 -1.68 40.29 33.50
CA SER A 1030 -1.73 41.62 32.89
C SER A 1030 -1.29 41.59 31.43
N ALA A 1031 -1.83 42.50 30.62
CA ALA A 1031 -1.54 42.65 29.21
C ALA A 1031 -1.03 44.09 28.95
N SER A 1032 0.26 44.23 28.64
CA SER A 1032 0.91 45.53 28.49
C SER A 1032 1.65 45.67 27.15
N LEU A 1033 1.88 46.91 26.70
CA LEU A 1033 2.68 47.20 25.51
C LEU A 1033 4.12 47.49 25.93
N VAL A 1034 5.09 46.79 25.35
CA VAL A 1034 6.53 46.92 25.66
C VAL A 1034 7.36 47.17 24.40
N SER A 1035 8.47 47.90 24.56
CA SER A 1035 9.48 48.05 23.50
C SER A 1035 10.40 46.84 23.45
N GLN A 1036 11.02 46.61 22.29
CA GLN A 1036 12.03 45.58 22.09
C GLN A 1036 13.18 45.64 23.13
N ASP A 1037 13.60 46.83 23.52
CA ASP A 1037 14.70 47.02 24.49
C ASP A 1037 14.42 46.38 25.87
N ASN A 1038 13.14 46.28 26.25
CA ASN A 1038 12.71 45.68 27.51
C ASN A 1038 12.70 44.14 27.48
N LEU A 1039 13.00 43.52 26.33
CA LEU A 1039 12.97 42.07 26.13
C LEU A 1039 14.36 41.44 25.98
N LYS A 1040 15.45 42.18 26.23
CA LYS A 1040 16.83 41.66 26.10
C LYS A 1040 17.14 40.47 27.01
N THR A 1041 16.43 40.36 28.14
CA THR A 1041 16.55 39.27 29.11
C THR A 1041 15.53 38.16 28.89
N ALA A 1042 14.60 38.31 27.94
CA ALA A 1042 13.56 37.32 27.70
C ALA A 1042 14.16 36.09 27.02
N ALA A 1043 13.92 34.92 27.61
CA ALA A 1043 14.29 33.63 27.04
C ALA A 1043 13.07 32.72 27.00
N LEU A 1044 13.03 31.81 26.02
CA LEU A 1044 11.97 30.82 25.94
C LEU A 1044 12.11 29.85 27.11
N ASP A 1045 11.01 29.58 27.81
CA ASP A 1045 11.02 28.67 28.96
C ASP A 1045 11.12 27.21 28.48
N THR A 1046 12.32 26.65 28.55
CA THR A 1046 12.60 25.26 28.13
C THR A 1046 11.99 24.22 29.06
N ARG A 1047 11.60 24.60 30.29
CA ARG A 1047 10.89 23.71 31.23
C ARG A 1047 9.46 23.43 30.75
N SER A 1048 8.84 24.40 30.10
CA SER A 1048 7.48 24.29 29.54
C SER A 1048 7.40 23.53 28.20
N GLN A 1049 8.54 23.21 27.58
CA GLN A 1049 8.60 22.44 26.34
C GLN A 1049 8.51 20.92 26.53
N VAL A 1050 8.70 20.45 27.76
CA VAL A 1050 8.46 19.06 28.16
C VAL A 1050 7.02 18.98 28.64
N GLY A 1051 6.19 18.21 27.95
CA GLY A 1051 4.76 18.04 28.24
C GLY A 1051 4.50 17.26 29.54
N THR A 1052 4.91 17.81 30.68
CA THR A 1052 4.71 17.19 31.99
C THR A 1052 3.59 17.93 32.71
N THR A 1053 2.35 17.47 32.51
CA THR A 1053 1.23 17.85 33.37
C THR A 1053 1.23 16.89 34.56
N ILE A 1054 1.89 17.26 35.65
CA ILE A 1054 1.76 16.54 36.93
C ILE A 1054 0.80 17.35 37.81
N TRP A 1055 -0.23 16.69 38.33
CA TRP A 1055 -1.00 17.16 39.47
C TRP A 1055 -0.86 16.11 40.56
N GLU A 1056 -0.20 16.46 41.66
CA GLU A 1056 -0.25 15.68 42.89
C GLU A 1056 -1.55 16.02 43.62
N GLY A 1057 -2.25 14.96 44.02
CA GLY A 1057 -3.54 15.07 44.67
C GLY A 1057 -3.44 15.58 46.10
N ASP A 1058 -4.45 16.32 46.52
CA ASP A 1058 -5.11 15.99 47.77
C ASP A 1058 -6.62 16.24 47.69
N SER A 1059 -7.30 15.36 48.42
CA SER A 1059 -8.70 15.24 48.86
C SER A 1059 -9.69 16.41 48.65
N ASP A 1060 -10.87 16.02 48.15
CA ASP A 1060 -12.23 16.54 48.44
C ASP A 1060 -13.04 16.77 47.15
N VAL A 1061 -13.59 15.68 46.61
CA VAL A 1061 -14.81 15.75 45.81
C VAL A 1061 -15.76 14.73 46.43
N GLU A 1062 -16.45 15.21 47.47
CA GLU A 1062 -17.75 14.67 47.85
C GLU A 1062 -18.66 14.64 46.61
N ASP A 1063 -19.50 13.62 46.59
CA ASP A 1063 -20.51 13.35 45.58
C ASP A 1063 -21.34 14.60 45.27
N GLU A 1064 -21.19 15.16 44.06
CA GLU A 1064 -22.26 15.95 43.45
C GLU A 1064 -22.93 15.10 42.37
N GLU A 1065 -24.21 14.84 42.66
CA GLU A 1065 -25.19 14.11 41.87
C GLU A 1065 -25.35 14.69 40.46
N ASP A 1066 -25.68 13.78 39.55
CA ASP A 1066 -26.29 13.89 38.23
C ASP A 1066 -26.63 15.29 37.66
N ASP A 1067 -26.05 15.59 36.50
CA ASP A 1067 -26.67 16.32 35.39
C ASP A 1067 -25.89 16.02 34.09
N GLU A 1068 -25.98 14.77 33.60
CA GLU A 1068 -25.62 14.45 32.20
C GLU A 1068 -26.84 14.69 31.31
N ASP A 1069 -27.36 15.93 31.23
CA ASP A 1069 -28.33 16.33 30.18
C ASP A 1069 -28.54 17.85 30.11
N SER A 1070 -27.46 18.66 29.96
CA SER A 1070 -27.58 20.03 29.43
C SER A 1070 -26.24 20.73 29.21
N GLU A 1071 -25.50 20.33 28.18
CA GLU A 1071 -24.69 21.30 27.42
C GLU A 1071 -24.88 21.04 25.93
N GLU A 1072 -25.86 21.76 25.34
CA GLU A 1072 -25.99 21.85 23.89
C GLU A 1072 -24.69 22.38 23.29
N VAL A 1073 -24.05 21.51 22.52
CA VAL A 1073 -23.01 21.89 21.56
C VAL A 1073 -23.62 22.87 20.56
N LEU A 1074 -23.32 24.16 20.72
CA LEU A 1074 -23.62 25.24 19.76
C LEU A 1074 -22.77 25.08 18.49
N VAL A 1075 -23.02 24.02 17.71
CA VAL A 1075 -22.64 23.91 16.31
C VAL A 1075 -23.84 24.34 15.49
N LYS A 1076 -23.85 25.62 15.06
CA LYS A 1076 -24.77 26.08 14.03
C LYS A 1076 -24.44 25.40 12.71
N GLN A 1077 -25.17 24.34 12.38
CA GLN A 1077 -25.23 23.82 11.00
C GLN A 1077 -26.01 24.83 10.12
N PRO A 1078 -25.58 25.10 8.88
CA PRO A 1078 -26.47 25.64 7.85
C PRO A 1078 -27.46 24.53 7.42
N PRO A 1079 -28.69 24.88 6.99
CA PRO A 1079 -29.66 23.90 6.51
C PRO A 1079 -29.22 23.27 5.16
N PRO A 1080 -29.74 22.09 4.79
CA PRO A 1080 -29.41 21.41 3.54
C PRO A 1080 -29.88 22.23 2.31
N PRO A 1081 -29.26 22.04 1.13
CA PRO A 1081 -29.57 22.83 -0.05
C PRO A 1081 -30.96 22.46 -0.60
N GLN A 1082 -31.94 23.33 -0.37
CA GLN A 1082 -33.19 23.34 -1.13
C GLN A 1082 -33.05 24.28 -2.34
N SER A 1083 -33.61 23.83 -3.46
CA SER A 1083 -33.61 24.46 -4.78
C SER A 1083 -33.75 25.98 -4.74
N ARG A 1084 -32.86 26.67 -5.46
CA ARG A 1084 -32.96 28.10 -5.80
C ARG A 1084 -34.38 28.46 -6.23
N ASN A 1085 -35.01 29.41 -5.54
CA ASN A 1085 -36.12 30.21 -6.06
C ASN A 1085 -36.05 31.65 -5.50
N ALA A 1086 -36.57 32.58 -6.29
CA ALA A 1086 -36.27 34.00 -6.35
C ALA A 1086 -36.37 34.81 -5.05
N VAL A 1087 -35.44 35.75 -4.86
CA VAL A 1087 -35.44 36.75 -3.78
C VAL A 1087 -36.46 37.84 -4.10
N VAL A 1088 -37.53 37.94 -3.31
CA VAL A 1088 -38.49 39.06 -3.34
C VAL A 1088 -37.99 40.19 -2.41
N PRO A 1089 -37.94 41.46 -2.86
CA PRO A 1089 -37.41 42.56 -2.05
C PRO A 1089 -38.35 42.99 -0.91
N LYS A 1090 -37.78 43.36 0.24
CA LYS A 1090 -38.49 43.82 1.46
C LYS A 1090 -39.18 45.19 1.26
N LYS A 1091 -40.41 45.36 1.77
CA LYS A 1091 -41.02 46.68 2.03
C LYS A 1091 -40.26 47.43 3.14
N LYS A 1092 -39.93 48.70 2.92
CA LYS A 1092 -39.32 49.58 3.94
C LYS A 1092 -40.35 49.89 5.04
N GLY A 1093 -40.08 49.47 6.28
CA GLY A 1093 -40.91 49.78 7.46
C GLY A 1093 -41.37 48.58 8.29
N GLY A 1094 -41.24 47.35 7.78
CA GLY A 1094 -41.57 46.13 8.54
C GLY A 1094 -40.49 45.78 9.56
N GLY A 1095 -40.87 45.55 10.82
CA GLY A 1095 -39.98 45.07 11.87
C GLY A 1095 -39.36 43.69 11.56
N LYS A 1096 -38.52 43.17 12.46
CA LYS A 1096 -37.94 41.82 12.31
C LYS A 1096 -39.07 40.78 12.28
N PHE A 1097 -39.15 40.00 11.20
CA PHE A 1097 -40.11 38.89 11.04
C PHE A 1097 -40.13 38.00 12.28
N ARG A 1098 -41.32 37.82 12.86
CA ARG A 1098 -41.52 37.07 14.11
C ARG A 1098 -41.39 35.56 13.90
N THR A 1099 -40.92 34.88 14.93
CA THR A 1099 -40.70 33.42 14.89
C THR A 1099 -42.00 32.65 15.08
N ALA A 1100 -42.03 31.37 14.70
CA ALA A 1100 -43.19 30.49 14.96
C ALA A 1100 -43.53 30.43 16.45
N ALA A 1101 -42.51 30.48 17.32
CA ALA A 1101 -42.69 30.50 18.77
C ALA A 1101 -43.41 31.77 19.24
N ASP A 1102 -43.04 32.94 18.70
CA ASP A 1102 -43.69 34.22 19.02
C ASP A 1102 -45.17 34.21 18.62
N VAL A 1103 -45.47 33.66 17.45
CA VAL A 1103 -46.84 33.55 16.90
C VAL A 1103 -47.66 32.55 17.70
N LEU A 1104 -47.10 31.39 18.02
CA LEU A 1104 -47.75 30.38 18.85
C LEU A 1104 -48.07 30.94 20.24
N ASN A 1105 -47.12 31.64 20.86
CA ASN A 1105 -47.32 32.28 22.17
C ASN A 1105 -48.37 33.38 22.11
N ARG A 1106 -48.40 34.18 21.04
CA ARG A 1106 -49.44 35.20 20.87
C ARG A 1106 -50.81 34.57 20.71
N LEU A 1107 -50.94 33.54 19.86
CA LEU A 1107 -52.20 32.84 19.67
C LEU A 1107 -52.69 32.15 20.95
N LYS A 1108 -51.79 31.62 21.79
CA LYS A 1108 -52.15 30.95 23.05
C LYS A 1108 -52.52 31.88 24.19
N TRP A 1109 -51.85 33.03 24.30
CA TRP A 1109 -51.89 33.85 25.51
C TRP A 1109 -52.51 35.24 25.31
N ASP A 1110 -52.85 35.62 24.08
CA ASP A 1110 -53.56 36.88 23.80
C ASP A 1110 -55.07 36.70 23.96
N ALA A 1111 -55.65 37.35 24.98
CA ALA A 1111 -57.08 37.29 25.26
C ALA A 1111 -57.98 37.82 24.12
N SER A 1112 -57.41 38.56 23.15
CA SER A 1112 -58.14 39.04 21.97
C SER A 1112 -58.23 38.03 20.81
N LEU A 1113 -57.54 36.88 20.91
CA LEU A 1113 -57.50 35.85 19.87
C LEU A 1113 -57.94 34.50 20.47
N ASN A 1114 -58.84 33.79 19.81
CA ASN A 1114 -59.27 32.46 20.25
C ASN A 1114 -58.41 31.37 19.59
N THR A 1115 -57.78 30.50 20.39
CA THR A 1115 -56.89 29.43 19.91
C THR A 1115 -57.57 28.39 19.02
N ASP A 1116 -58.87 28.15 19.22
CA ASP A 1116 -59.62 27.15 18.43
C ASP A 1116 -59.93 27.61 16.99
N ASP A 1117 -59.74 28.90 16.71
CA ASP A 1117 -59.92 29.49 15.39
C ASP A 1117 -58.69 29.32 14.50
N PHE A 1118 -57.60 28.71 15.00
CA PHE A 1118 -56.34 28.56 14.27
C PHE A 1118 -55.82 27.12 14.22
N LEU A 1119 -55.27 26.77 13.05
CA LEU A 1119 -54.56 25.53 12.78
C LEU A 1119 -53.07 25.82 12.66
N VAL A 1120 -52.25 24.86 13.10
CA VAL A 1120 -50.79 24.86 12.94
C VAL A 1120 -50.39 23.73 12.00
N GLY A 1121 -49.75 24.10 10.89
CA GLY A 1121 -49.15 23.19 9.93
C GLY A 1121 -47.72 22.87 10.33
N TYR A 1122 -47.36 21.58 10.44
CA TYR A 1122 -46.02 21.12 10.81
C TYR A 1122 -45.54 19.98 9.92
N GLU A 1123 -44.21 19.80 9.88
CA GLU A 1123 -43.57 18.73 9.13
C GLU A 1123 -43.40 17.45 9.98
N ASP A 1124 -44.17 16.41 9.65
CA ASP A 1124 -44.12 15.09 10.27
C ASP A 1124 -42.93 14.23 9.77
N ARG A 1125 -42.41 13.32 10.59
CA ARG A 1125 -41.23 12.50 10.27
C ARG A 1125 -41.47 11.47 9.17
N PHE A 1126 -42.72 11.06 8.94
CA PHE A 1126 -43.05 9.95 8.07
C PHE A 1126 -44.06 10.32 6.98
N VAL A 1127 -44.95 11.29 7.23
CA VAL A 1127 -46.12 11.55 6.37
C VAL A 1127 -46.09 12.92 5.66
N GLY A 1128 -45.13 13.79 6.01
CA GLY A 1128 -45.00 15.13 5.41
C GLY A 1128 -45.81 16.22 6.14
N ALA A 1129 -46.34 17.21 5.43
CA ALA A 1129 -47.02 18.34 6.06
C ALA A 1129 -48.39 17.93 6.64
N MET A 1130 -48.56 18.05 7.96
CA MET A 1130 -49.81 17.78 8.67
C MET A 1130 -50.33 19.05 9.38
N GLU A 1131 -51.64 19.15 9.55
CA GLU A 1131 -52.28 20.25 10.30
C GLU A 1131 -52.93 19.72 11.58
N ARG A 1132 -52.80 20.47 12.69
CA ARG A 1132 -53.56 20.23 13.93
C ARG A 1132 -54.06 21.55 14.54
N PRO A 1133 -55.10 21.54 15.40
CA PRO A 1133 -55.52 22.73 16.13
C PRO A 1133 -54.40 23.30 17.01
N VAL A 1134 -54.30 24.62 17.10
CA VAL A 1134 -53.31 25.29 17.96
C VAL A 1134 -53.56 24.98 19.44
N SER A 1135 -54.82 24.83 19.87
CA SER A 1135 -55.20 24.41 21.22
C SER A 1135 -54.67 23.01 21.57
N ALA A 1136 -54.54 22.12 20.59
CA ALA A 1136 -53.99 20.80 20.77
C ALA A 1136 -52.45 20.77 20.77
N TRP A 1137 -51.75 21.89 20.51
CA TRP A 1137 -50.29 21.90 20.42
C TRP A 1137 -49.62 21.82 21.79
N LYS A 1138 -48.84 20.76 22.06
CA LYS A 1138 -48.11 20.55 23.31
C LYS A 1138 -46.73 21.20 23.28
N THR A 1139 -46.28 21.73 24.42
CA THR A 1139 -45.01 22.46 24.56
C THR A 1139 -43.99 21.77 25.46
N GLU A 1140 -44.39 20.75 26.21
CA GLU A 1140 -43.51 19.98 27.12
C GLU A 1140 -42.79 18.85 26.36
N GLN A 1141 -41.48 18.70 26.59
CA GLN A 1141 -40.62 17.76 25.87
C GLN A 1141 -40.79 16.29 26.30
N THR A 1142 -41.46 16.06 27.44
CA THR A 1142 -41.69 14.74 28.04
C THR A 1142 -42.94 14.03 27.50
N ASP A 1143 -43.70 14.69 26.63
CA ASP A 1143 -44.94 14.15 26.04
C ASP A 1143 -44.62 13.30 24.79
N GLU A 1144 -45.23 12.11 24.68
CA GLU A 1144 -44.98 11.18 23.56
C GLU A 1144 -45.36 11.77 22.19
N GLU A 1145 -46.27 12.77 22.16
CA GLU A 1145 -46.67 13.50 20.94
C GLU A 1145 -45.90 14.82 20.73
N PHE A 1146 -44.76 15.03 21.38
CA PHE A 1146 -44.02 16.30 21.28
C PHE A 1146 -43.45 16.55 19.87
N ILE A 1147 -43.89 17.65 19.25
CA ILE A 1147 -43.38 18.14 17.96
C ILE A 1147 -42.53 19.40 18.21
N PRO A 1148 -41.21 19.37 17.90
CA PRO A 1148 -40.36 20.54 18.05
C PRO A 1148 -40.86 21.74 17.23
N GLN A 1149 -40.85 22.93 17.84
CA GLN A 1149 -41.40 24.16 17.23
C GLN A 1149 -40.69 24.57 15.93
N HIS A 1150 -39.43 24.16 15.73
CA HIS A 1150 -38.71 24.41 14.47
C HIS A 1150 -39.30 23.67 13.26
N ARG A 1151 -40.26 22.76 13.47
CA ARG A 1151 -40.98 22.03 12.42
C ARG A 1151 -42.31 22.66 12.02
N ILE A 1152 -42.70 23.76 12.68
CA ILE A 1152 -43.88 24.53 12.28
C ILE A 1152 -43.58 25.23 10.95
N LEU A 1153 -44.47 25.04 9.99
CA LEU A 1153 -44.41 25.60 8.64
C LEU A 1153 -45.26 26.87 8.53
N TYR A 1154 -46.52 26.83 8.98
CA TYR A 1154 -47.46 27.95 8.90
C TYR A 1154 -48.56 27.88 9.97
N PHE A 1155 -49.25 29.00 10.18
CA PHE A 1155 -50.50 29.11 10.93
C PHE A 1155 -51.63 29.58 10.01
N LYS A 1156 -52.81 28.98 10.16
CA LYS A 1156 -53.96 29.19 9.27
C LYS A 1156 -55.21 29.45 10.08
N ARG A 1157 -56.02 30.43 9.67
CA ARG A 1157 -57.32 30.72 10.28
C ARG A 1157 -58.36 29.72 9.76
N LYS A 1158 -59.10 29.09 10.66
CA LYS A 1158 -60.04 28.00 10.35
C LYS A 1158 -61.28 28.48 9.61
N ALA A 1159 -61.72 29.72 9.83
CA ALA A 1159 -62.94 30.29 9.29
C ALA A 1159 -62.93 30.45 7.75
N ASP A 1160 -61.80 30.86 7.18
CA ASP A 1160 -61.63 31.16 5.75
C ASP A 1160 -60.45 30.42 5.10
N GLY A 1161 -59.67 29.69 5.91
CA GLY A 1161 -58.49 28.98 5.45
C GLY A 1161 -57.31 29.90 5.10
N GLU A 1162 -57.34 31.17 5.50
CA GLU A 1162 -56.25 32.10 5.21
C GLU A 1162 -55.01 31.79 6.05
N VAL A 1163 -53.84 31.75 5.40
CA VAL A 1163 -52.55 31.57 6.07
C VAL A 1163 -52.13 32.89 6.68
N VAL A 1164 -52.25 33.00 8.00
CA VAL A 1164 -51.99 34.22 8.77
C VAL A 1164 -50.51 34.37 9.15
N TRP A 1165 -49.74 33.29 9.09
CA TRP A 1165 -48.30 33.33 9.24
C TRP A 1165 -47.66 32.18 8.47
N ASP A 1166 -46.66 32.45 7.63
CA ASP A 1166 -45.95 31.43 6.86
C ASP A 1166 -44.43 31.67 6.89
N ARG A 1167 -43.70 30.65 7.31
CA ARG A 1167 -42.24 30.68 7.40
C ARG A 1167 -41.57 30.77 6.02
N ARG A 1168 -42.11 30.13 4.98
CA ARG A 1168 -41.52 30.10 3.64
C ARG A 1168 -41.80 31.39 2.88
N SER A 1169 -43.06 31.84 2.88
CA SER A 1169 -43.48 33.05 2.16
C SER A 1169 -43.26 34.34 2.94
N ARG A 1170 -42.78 34.25 4.19
CA ARG A 1170 -42.60 35.36 5.15
C ARG A 1170 -43.87 36.21 5.33
N ILE A 1171 -45.03 35.56 5.33
CA ILE A 1171 -46.32 36.19 5.66
C ILE A 1171 -46.43 36.25 7.18
N ASP A 1172 -46.86 37.38 7.73
CA ASP A 1172 -47.18 37.53 9.15
C ASP A 1172 -48.23 38.64 9.31
N LEU A 1173 -49.49 38.21 9.29
CA LEU A 1173 -50.67 39.03 9.53
C LEU A 1173 -51.01 39.14 11.03
N ILE A 1174 -50.35 38.35 11.88
CA ILE A 1174 -50.55 38.36 13.33
C ILE A 1174 -49.83 39.55 13.98
N PHE A 1175 -48.58 39.80 13.59
CA PHE A 1175 -47.81 40.96 14.08
C PHE A 1175 -47.57 42.04 13.01
N GLY A 1176 -48.04 41.82 11.77
CA GLY A 1176 -47.81 42.75 10.66
C GLY A 1176 -46.33 42.86 10.25
N SER A 1177 -45.50 41.88 10.61
CA SER A 1177 -44.05 41.89 10.35
C SER A 1177 -43.64 41.16 9.05
N GLY A 1178 -44.63 40.70 8.28
CA GLY A 1178 -44.48 39.98 7.02
C GLY A 1178 -44.27 40.89 5.81
N VAL A 1179 -44.03 40.27 4.65
CA VAL A 1179 -43.76 40.97 3.37
C VAL A 1179 -45.04 41.39 2.64
#